data_AF-A0A4Q0I2S5-F1
#
_entry.id   AF-A0A4Q0I2S5-F1
#
_cell.length_a   1.000
_cell.length_b   1.000
_cell.length_c   1.000
_cell.angle_alpha   90.00
_cell.angle_beta   90.00
_cell.angle_gamma   90.00
#
_symmetry.space_group_name_H-M   'P 1'
#
loop_
_entity.id
_entity.type
_entity.pdbx_description
1 polymer ?
#
loop_
_entity_poly.entity_id
_entity_poly.type
_entity_poly.pdbx_seq_one_letter_code
_entity_poly.pdbx_strand_id
1 'polypeptide(L)'
;MRAPNEIKRDMKYPSPEVKTRCMNEVARYLRDTYKCGIYSEALEKLYLSKLYFGIDLDELMEMLSEKYKCKEICDKTKLLKKIYMEERGIEIDGDFRVPAGFKYKFICEQIIGKSLDYDNLTCADIDSFIEGIELLKTPGVLYPLMWLTHAKNEEVFLYIYTKYVLPAFIKLSESGEVSRYDAIRSIMCGYIEELLIYVGGSGQVFITSLPGNTTWNEEILKFQKAGEFECIRKANEKLKKADGIGTKLLKLYNQNKNMLKSKFKTYVTDYFPMFAALVIFALLGEGRSKDAVEFMIDNYSDISEDNYQCAYVLILLFQTILFCDNYEYMNILYADLQREKLLYQRNYKDIHDAVIRSCEFIEELYQKISTPKEKESFDYLRNFVKETVFEEWGMIQDIRNIKNQYKGAQDKIKSDMFRRLYNVMLALSNPEGIYIALIAQTYGKNYIDNEFIRNIHHDDKIAMVISWDDVDRAKNLSLRLGDIDRGASSVRNRSFFDRVDIVIKDILLEKLDDDIESMLTSIKELREKAGYQDMADEFFTAIEPRIQSLTKRISAKYIDREQIVDFFVKLDDKGCWDRLDEECKSMMITSEIVYRTLVSREDADSLDYSPSMIPLTKVIEYLLNDIYIKIKYNIVFDGPGMNIDSNSVRFFKDKNETEPKECLEMGPAIRVLSDGFLKFGRGGPVYSSYFLPPDKSRFEEWKGSSYIDWNLLKDFKGTRLNCNSFDKEPPVQQFVLGSDAEYNRKVFIGSLEYIKNNYRNRVAHKDGIEKDRMEKCREDMLIAQKLIWMLIYIMK
;
A
#
# COMPACT_ATOMS: atom_id res chain seq x y z
N MET A 1 -23.79 4.77 8.03
CA MET A 1 -24.80 4.53 6.96
C MET A 1 -24.14 3.68 5.86
N ARG A 2 -24.85 2.76 5.22
CA ARG A 2 -24.42 2.03 4.03
C ARG A 2 -24.06 2.98 2.88
N ALA A 3 -23.28 2.50 1.92
CA ALA A 3 -22.82 3.34 0.82
C ALA A 3 -24.02 3.83 -0.03
N PRO A 4 -24.02 5.08 -0.54
CA PRO A 4 -25.13 5.61 -1.34
C PRO A 4 -25.53 4.72 -2.51
N ASN A 5 -24.55 4.08 -3.18
CA ASN A 5 -24.80 3.17 -4.30
C ASN A 5 -25.56 1.90 -3.89
N GLU A 6 -25.32 1.39 -2.69
CA GLU A 6 -26.06 0.23 -2.16
C GLU A 6 -27.50 0.59 -1.84
N ILE A 7 -27.71 1.74 -1.20
CA ILE A 7 -29.04 2.29 -0.93
C ILE A 7 -29.78 2.52 -2.25
N LYS A 8 -29.14 3.14 -3.23
CA LYS A 8 -29.70 3.41 -4.55
C LYS A 8 -30.06 2.14 -5.31
N ARG A 9 -29.25 1.09 -5.18
CA ARG A 9 -29.54 -0.24 -5.75
C ARG A 9 -30.78 -0.86 -5.11
N ASP A 10 -30.86 -0.84 -3.78
CA ASP A 10 -32.01 -1.36 -3.02
C ASP A 10 -33.30 -0.57 -3.34
N MET A 11 -33.17 0.73 -3.62
CA MET A 11 -34.28 1.64 -3.96
C MET A 11 -34.75 1.54 -5.42
N LYS A 12 -34.12 0.71 -6.28
CA LYS A 12 -34.53 0.57 -7.68
C LYS A 12 -35.88 -0.15 -7.84
N TYR A 13 -36.14 -1.16 -7.01
CA TYR A 13 -37.41 -1.91 -6.94
C TYR A 13 -37.69 -2.36 -5.49
N PRO A 14 -37.94 -1.43 -4.55
CA PRO A 14 -37.93 -1.76 -3.14
C PRO A 14 -39.25 -2.41 -2.71
N SER A 15 -39.17 -3.44 -1.86
CA SER A 15 -40.33 -3.83 -1.05
C SER A 15 -40.66 -2.71 -0.04
N PRO A 16 -41.89 -2.64 0.50
CA PRO A 16 -42.26 -1.62 1.49
C PRO A 16 -41.31 -1.56 2.69
N GLU A 17 -40.89 -2.73 3.19
CA GLU A 17 -39.95 -2.86 4.31
C GLU A 17 -38.56 -2.32 3.95
N VAL A 18 -38.04 -2.66 2.76
CA VAL A 18 -36.75 -2.18 2.26
C VAL A 18 -36.79 -0.67 2.04
N LYS A 19 -37.87 -0.14 1.45
CA LYS A 19 -38.09 1.30 1.25
C LYS A 19 -38.05 2.03 2.59
N THR A 20 -38.87 1.60 3.55
CA THR A 20 -38.91 2.22 4.89
C THR A 20 -37.57 2.14 5.61
N ARG A 21 -36.86 1.00 5.51
CA ARG A 21 -35.53 0.84 6.11
C ARG A 21 -34.53 1.83 5.51
N CYS A 22 -34.42 1.88 4.19
CA CYS A 22 -33.51 2.79 3.48
C CYS A 22 -33.82 4.26 3.76
N MET A 23 -35.09 4.66 3.73
CA MET A 23 -35.51 6.02 4.08
C MET A 23 -35.16 6.38 5.53
N ASN A 24 -35.38 5.49 6.48
CA ASN A 24 -34.99 5.73 7.88
C ASN A 24 -33.47 5.85 8.04
N GLU A 25 -32.70 5.08 7.28
CA GLU A 25 -31.25 5.14 7.30
C GLU A 25 -30.74 6.51 6.85
N VAL A 26 -31.26 6.99 5.71
CA VAL A 26 -30.92 8.31 5.15
C VAL A 26 -31.43 9.45 6.03
N ALA A 27 -32.66 9.36 6.55
CA ALA A 27 -33.22 10.40 7.41
C ALA A 27 -32.45 10.54 8.74
N ARG A 28 -32.02 9.42 9.36
CA ARG A 28 -31.14 9.46 10.53
C ARG A 28 -29.80 10.12 10.20
N TYR A 29 -29.20 9.76 9.07
CA TYR A 29 -27.96 10.35 8.61
C TYR A 29 -28.07 11.87 8.45
N LEU A 30 -29.11 12.36 7.77
CA LEU A 30 -29.32 13.79 7.53
C LEU A 30 -29.61 14.54 8.84
N ARG A 31 -30.40 13.96 9.75
CA ARG A 31 -30.62 14.49 11.10
C ARG A 31 -29.29 14.64 11.86
N ASP A 32 -28.46 13.60 11.85
CA ASP A 32 -27.20 13.60 12.59
C ASP A 32 -26.21 14.59 11.98
N THR A 33 -26.17 14.69 10.65
CA THR A 33 -25.39 15.71 9.93
C THR A 33 -25.82 17.13 10.31
N TYR A 34 -27.13 17.38 10.36
CA TYR A 34 -27.70 18.66 10.82
C TYR A 34 -27.34 18.95 12.29
N LYS A 35 -27.44 17.97 13.19
CA LYS A 35 -27.06 18.10 14.60
C LYS A 35 -25.58 18.46 14.79
N CYS A 36 -24.71 17.97 13.91
CA CYS A 36 -23.28 18.27 13.92
C CYS A 36 -22.93 19.58 13.19
N GLY A 37 -23.93 20.37 12.77
CA GLY A 37 -23.72 21.65 12.10
C GLY A 37 -23.14 21.53 10.69
N ILE A 38 -23.12 20.34 10.08
CA ILE A 38 -22.55 20.11 8.74
C ILE A 38 -23.63 20.38 7.69
N TYR A 39 -24.10 21.63 7.65
CA TYR A 39 -25.25 22.01 6.84
C TYR A 39 -25.01 21.79 5.34
N SER A 40 -23.79 21.99 4.87
CA SER A 40 -23.42 21.79 3.46
C SER A 40 -23.76 20.41 2.94
N GLU A 41 -23.42 19.38 3.70
CA GLU A 41 -23.68 18.00 3.33
C GLU A 41 -25.15 17.64 3.51
N ALA A 42 -25.78 18.11 4.59
CA ALA A 42 -27.16 17.81 4.87
C ALA A 42 -28.12 18.43 3.83
N LEU A 43 -27.89 19.69 3.44
CA LEU A 43 -28.62 20.34 2.35
C LEU A 43 -28.41 19.60 1.04
N GLU A 44 -27.14 19.30 0.70
CA GLU A 44 -26.78 18.70 -0.59
C GLU A 44 -27.39 17.32 -0.81
N LYS A 45 -27.24 16.45 0.18
CA LYS A 45 -27.78 15.09 0.11
C LYS A 45 -29.29 15.05 0.23
N LEU A 46 -29.90 16.06 0.86
CA LEU A 46 -31.35 16.20 0.88
C LEU A 46 -31.84 16.65 -0.50
N TYR A 47 -31.37 17.76 -1.08
CA TYR A 47 -31.89 18.23 -2.37
C TYR A 47 -31.56 17.30 -3.56
N LEU A 48 -30.45 16.54 -3.49
CA LEU A 48 -30.08 15.51 -4.47
C LEU A 48 -30.44 14.09 -4.00
N SER A 49 -31.46 13.93 -3.15
CA SER A 49 -31.82 12.62 -2.59
C SER A 49 -32.12 11.58 -3.66
N LYS A 50 -32.74 12.00 -4.77
CA LYS A 50 -33.03 11.14 -5.91
C LYS A 50 -31.77 10.69 -6.62
N LEU A 51 -30.82 11.60 -6.84
CA LEU A 51 -29.53 11.30 -7.46
C LEU A 51 -28.66 10.38 -6.59
N TYR A 52 -28.52 10.68 -5.30
CA TYR A 52 -27.64 9.94 -4.40
C TYR A 52 -28.23 8.61 -3.93
N PHE A 53 -29.53 8.58 -3.64
CA PHE A 53 -30.16 7.44 -2.95
C PHE A 53 -31.33 6.81 -3.72
N GLY A 54 -31.79 7.44 -4.81
CA GLY A 54 -33.02 7.00 -5.49
C GLY A 54 -34.29 7.24 -4.66
N ILE A 55 -34.25 8.17 -3.71
CA ILE A 55 -35.37 8.49 -2.81
C ILE A 55 -35.99 9.81 -3.24
N ASP A 56 -37.33 9.85 -3.31
CA ASP A 56 -38.08 11.07 -3.58
C ASP A 56 -37.86 12.14 -2.49
N LEU A 57 -37.68 13.39 -2.93
CA LEU A 57 -37.35 14.50 -2.04
C LEU A 57 -38.45 14.79 -1.03
N ASP A 58 -39.71 14.83 -1.50
CA ASP A 58 -40.84 15.22 -0.67
C ASP A 58 -41.13 14.12 0.36
N GLU A 59 -41.07 12.85 -0.03
CA GLU A 59 -41.20 11.72 0.90
C GLU A 59 -40.12 11.75 2.00
N LEU A 60 -38.88 12.12 1.65
CA LEU A 60 -37.78 12.21 2.62
C LEU A 60 -37.94 13.43 3.54
N MET A 61 -38.37 14.57 3.00
CA MET A 61 -38.64 15.79 3.77
C MET A 61 -39.81 15.64 4.74
N GLU A 62 -40.87 14.94 4.36
CA GLU A 62 -42.00 14.60 5.24
C GLU A 62 -41.50 13.77 6.41
N MET A 63 -40.75 12.69 6.15
CA MET A 63 -40.18 11.85 7.19
C MET A 63 -39.24 12.63 8.13
N LEU A 64 -38.37 13.49 7.59
CA LEU A 64 -37.48 14.33 8.40
C LEU A 64 -38.25 15.31 9.28
N SER A 65 -39.28 15.95 8.74
CA SER A 65 -40.08 16.95 9.44
C SER A 65 -40.95 16.33 10.52
N GLU A 66 -41.67 15.26 10.19
CA GLU A 66 -42.68 14.67 11.08
C GLU A 66 -42.06 13.74 12.11
N LYS A 67 -41.23 12.79 11.67
CA LYS A 67 -40.67 11.75 12.53
C LYS A 67 -39.43 12.20 13.27
N TYR A 68 -38.51 12.87 12.58
CA TYR A 68 -37.22 13.28 13.15
C TYR A 68 -37.19 14.73 13.65
N LYS A 69 -38.30 15.49 13.48
CA LYS A 69 -38.48 16.87 13.94
C LYS A 69 -37.43 17.85 13.38
N CYS A 70 -37.00 17.62 12.14
CA CYS A 70 -36.00 18.40 11.43
C CYS A 70 -36.63 19.32 10.37
N LYS A 71 -37.71 20.04 10.72
CA LYS A 71 -38.42 20.91 9.76
C LYS A 71 -37.54 22.05 9.23
N GLU A 72 -36.70 22.61 10.08
CA GLU A 72 -35.85 23.75 9.73
C GLU A 72 -34.91 23.47 8.55
N ILE A 73 -34.22 22.32 8.54
CA ILE A 73 -33.33 21.96 7.41
C ILE A 73 -34.11 21.73 6.11
N CYS A 74 -35.33 21.18 6.20
CA CYS A 74 -36.20 21.02 5.03
C CYS A 74 -36.56 22.39 4.44
N ASP A 75 -36.97 23.34 5.29
CA ASP A 75 -37.33 24.70 4.89
C ASP A 75 -36.12 25.45 4.28
N LYS A 76 -34.93 25.32 4.88
CA LYS A 76 -33.69 25.92 4.34
C LYS A 76 -33.27 25.29 3.01
N THR A 77 -33.50 24.00 2.82
CA THR A 77 -33.22 23.31 1.54
C THR A 77 -34.12 23.84 0.42
N LYS A 78 -35.42 24.00 0.71
CA LYS A 78 -36.38 24.61 -0.24
C LYS A 78 -35.99 26.05 -0.56
N LEU A 79 -35.60 26.82 0.44
CA LEU A 79 -35.16 28.20 0.26
C LEU A 79 -33.90 28.30 -0.61
N LEU A 80 -32.87 27.49 -0.35
CA LEU A 80 -31.63 27.46 -1.15
C LEU A 80 -31.95 27.20 -2.63
N LYS A 81 -32.80 26.20 -2.89
CA LYS A 81 -33.21 25.82 -4.25
C LYS A 81 -33.93 26.95 -4.95
N LYS A 82 -34.89 27.59 -4.27
CA LYS A 82 -35.64 28.73 -4.78
C LYS A 82 -34.73 29.89 -5.17
N ILE A 83 -33.85 30.33 -4.27
CA ILE A 83 -32.95 31.47 -4.54
C ILE A 83 -32.02 31.16 -5.72
N TYR A 84 -31.46 29.95 -5.78
CA TYR A 84 -30.58 29.56 -6.88
C TYR A 84 -31.29 29.52 -8.25
N MET A 85 -32.54 29.02 -8.29
CA MET A 85 -33.34 29.03 -9.52
C MET A 85 -33.67 30.44 -9.98
N GLU A 86 -34.05 31.32 -9.05
CA GLU A 86 -34.33 32.74 -9.33
C GLU A 86 -33.10 33.46 -9.88
N GLU A 87 -31.92 33.26 -9.29
CA GLU A 87 -30.68 33.90 -9.74
C GLU A 87 -30.21 33.41 -11.13
N ARG A 88 -30.47 32.15 -11.46
CA ARG A 88 -30.03 31.53 -12.73
C ARG A 88 -31.08 31.54 -13.83
N GLY A 89 -32.28 32.06 -13.56
CA GLY A 89 -33.39 32.04 -14.51
C GLY A 89 -33.82 30.62 -14.91
N ILE A 90 -33.72 29.66 -13.99
CA ILE A 90 -34.09 28.26 -14.25
C ILE A 90 -35.59 28.11 -14.02
N GLU A 91 -36.35 27.87 -15.11
CA GLU A 91 -37.81 27.77 -15.05
C GLU A 91 -38.33 26.38 -14.65
N ILE A 92 -37.50 25.34 -14.76
CA ILE A 92 -37.90 23.95 -14.53
C ILE A 92 -37.29 23.42 -13.24
N ASP A 93 -38.14 22.86 -12.37
CA ASP A 93 -37.71 22.16 -11.19
C ASP A 93 -37.01 20.83 -11.54
N GLY A 94 -35.77 20.63 -11.09
CA GLY A 94 -34.95 19.46 -11.43
C GLY A 94 -33.77 19.23 -10.48
N ASP A 95 -33.04 18.12 -10.70
CA ASP A 95 -31.85 17.75 -9.93
C ASP A 95 -30.60 18.47 -10.47
N PHE A 96 -30.39 19.73 -10.10
CA PHE A 96 -29.19 20.50 -10.48
C PHE A 96 -28.25 20.70 -9.30
N ARG A 97 -26.92 20.60 -9.53
CA ARG A 97 -25.93 20.85 -8.48
C ARG A 97 -25.75 22.34 -8.24
N VAL A 98 -25.93 22.78 -6.99
CA VAL A 98 -25.62 24.14 -6.57
C VAL A 98 -24.10 24.29 -6.40
N PRO A 99 -23.45 25.30 -7.02
CA PRO A 99 -22.02 25.55 -6.86
C PRO A 99 -21.62 25.73 -5.39
N ALA A 100 -20.44 25.21 -5.02
CA ALA A 100 -19.96 25.22 -3.64
C ALA A 100 -19.92 26.63 -3.03
N GLY A 101 -19.38 27.61 -3.76
CA GLY A 101 -19.32 29.00 -3.29
C GLY A 101 -20.69 29.60 -2.96
N PHE A 102 -21.71 29.31 -3.78
CA PHE A 102 -23.08 29.78 -3.53
C PHE A 102 -23.68 29.11 -2.29
N LYS A 103 -23.54 27.78 -2.19
CA LYS A 103 -24.01 26.97 -1.06
C LYS A 103 -23.38 27.42 0.25
N TYR A 104 -22.07 27.67 0.27
CA TYR A 104 -21.33 28.08 1.46
C TYR A 104 -21.71 29.48 1.93
N LYS A 105 -21.86 30.45 1.03
CA LYS A 105 -22.40 31.78 1.37
C LYS A 105 -23.81 31.69 1.96
N PHE A 106 -24.69 30.90 1.35
CA PHE A 106 -26.03 30.67 1.89
C PHE A 106 -26.01 30.11 3.30
N ILE A 107 -25.11 29.18 3.62
CA ILE A 107 -25.00 28.61 4.97
C ILE A 107 -24.59 29.70 5.98
N CYS A 108 -23.57 30.50 5.66
CA CYS A 108 -23.11 31.59 6.53
C CYS A 108 -24.21 32.65 6.76
N GLU A 109 -24.84 33.12 5.69
CA GLU A 109 -25.78 34.24 5.76
C GLU A 109 -27.20 33.84 6.17
N GLN A 110 -27.71 32.72 5.66
CA GLN A 110 -29.12 32.37 5.76
C GLN A 110 -29.40 31.28 6.80
N ILE A 111 -28.43 30.41 7.11
CA ILE A 111 -28.59 29.40 8.16
C ILE A 111 -28.04 29.91 9.48
N ILE A 112 -26.80 30.38 9.47
CA ILE A 112 -26.13 30.86 10.69
C ILE A 112 -26.55 32.30 10.99
N GLY A 113 -26.95 33.08 9.98
CA GLY A 113 -27.52 34.42 10.16
C GLY A 113 -26.46 35.52 10.28
N LYS A 114 -25.24 35.31 9.77
CA LYS A 114 -24.15 36.30 9.85
C LYS A 114 -23.72 36.72 8.45
N SER A 115 -23.91 38.01 8.14
CA SER A 115 -23.36 38.64 6.93
C SER A 115 -21.89 38.94 7.15
N LEU A 116 -21.03 38.41 6.28
CA LEU A 116 -19.58 38.56 6.37
C LEU A 116 -19.03 39.17 5.08
N ASP A 117 -18.03 40.04 5.22
CA ASP A 117 -17.22 40.48 4.08
C ASP A 117 -16.16 39.41 3.79
N TYR A 118 -16.48 38.47 2.90
CA TYR A 118 -15.61 37.33 2.61
C TYR A 118 -14.26 37.71 1.98
N ASP A 119 -14.15 38.90 1.38
CA ASP A 119 -12.92 39.35 0.76
C ASP A 119 -11.97 40.01 1.80
N ASN A 120 -12.49 40.48 2.94
CA ASN A 120 -11.73 41.12 4.01
C ASN A 120 -11.93 40.50 5.40
N LEU A 121 -12.27 39.21 5.47
CA LEU A 121 -12.44 38.47 6.73
C LEU A 121 -11.23 38.64 7.67
N THR A 122 -11.49 38.85 8.97
CA THR A 122 -10.45 38.90 10.00
C THR A 122 -10.62 37.76 11.01
N CYS A 123 -9.57 37.47 11.79
CA CYS A 123 -9.62 36.51 12.88
C CYS A 123 -10.66 36.89 13.96
N ALA A 124 -10.88 38.19 14.18
CA ALA A 124 -11.91 38.68 15.11
C ALA A 124 -13.34 38.39 14.61
N ASP A 125 -13.55 38.44 13.29
CA ASP A 125 -14.84 38.07 12.69
C ASP A 125 -15.12 36.58 12.91
N ILE A 126 -14.09 35.72 12.89
CA ILE A 126 -14.24 34.28 13.21
C ILE A 126 -14.59 34.07 14.68
N ASP A 127 -13.93 34.80 15.59
CA ASP A 127 -14.23 34.73 17.03
C ASP A 127 -15.69 35.12 17.29
N SER A 128 -16.15 36.21 16.68
CA SER A 128 -17.55 36.64 16.71
C SER A 128 -18.46 35.60 16.06
N PHE A 129 -18.06 35.01 14.93
CA PHE A 129 -18.87 34.04 14.19
C PHE A 129 -19.20 32.79 15.01
N ILE A 130 -18.24 32.29 15.79
CA ILE A 130 -18.39 31.05 16.56
C ILE A 130 -18.97 31.25 17.96
N GLU A 131 -19.13 32.50 18.41
CA GLU A 131 -19.73 32.81 19.70
C GLU A 131 -21.12 32.17 19.84
N GLY A 132 -21.33 31.43 20.93
CA GLY A 132 -22.59 30.72 21.21
C GLY A 132 -22.81 29.42 20.44
N ILE A 133 -21.88 29.01 19.56
CA ILE A 133 -21.98 27.73 18.83
C ILE A 133 -21.46 26.58 19.68
N GLU A 134 -22.25 25.51 19.79
CA GLU A 134 -21.87 24.28 20.48
C GLU A 134 -20.63 23.64 19.83
N LEU A 135 -19.73 23.08 20.66
CA LEU A 135 -18.51 22.41 20.21
C LEU A 135 -18.76 21.33 19.14
N LEU A 136 -19.86 20.59 19.27
CA LEU A 136 -20.27 19.55 18.32
C LEU A 136 -20.55 20.10 16.91
N LYS A 137 -21.00 21.35 16.82
CA LYS A 137 -21.35 22.04 15.57
C LYS A 137 -20.19 22.83 14.99
N THR A 138 -19.22 23.20 15.82
CA THR A 138 -18.07 24.03 15.43
C THR A 138 -17.38 23.57 14.14
N PRO A 139 -17.04 22.28 13.95
CA PRO A 139 -16.39 21.84 12.72
C PRO A 139 -17.28 22.01 11.48
N GLY A 140 -18.56 21.65 11.57
CA GLY A 140 -19.47 21.77 10.42
C GLY A 140 -19.77 23.23 10.04
N VAL A 141 -19.91 24.09 11.04
CA VAL A 141 -20.25 25.51 10.91
C VAL A 141 -19.10 26.33 10.31
N LEU A 142 -17.85 26.01 10.67
CA LEU A 142 -16.68 26.75 10.18
C LEU A 142 -16.16 26.24 8.83
N TYR A 143 -16.58 25.06 8.38
CA TYR A 143 -16.10 24.48 7.12
C TYR A 143 -16.35 25.38 5.89
N PRO A 144 -17.54 26.00 5.72
CA PRO A 144 -17.79 26.96 4.65
C PRO A 144 -16.81 28.13 4.64
N LEU A 145 -16.50 28.70 5.81
CA LEU A 145 -15.59 29.84 5.93
C LEU A 145 -14.15 29.44 5.63
N MET A 146 -13.72 28.27 6.11
CA MET A 146 -12.42 27.74 5.76
C MET A 146 -12.29 27.55 4.24
N TRP A 147 -13.27 26.92 3.59
CA TRP A 147 -13.27 26.72 2.14
C TRP A 147 -13.22 28.04 1.38
N LEU A 148 -13.98 29.05 1.81
CA LEU A 148 -13.98 30.37 1.17
C LEU A 148 -12.66 31.14 1.36
N THR A 149 -11.89 30.85 2.42
CA THR A 149 -10.67 31.59 2.79
C THR A 149 -9.37 30.90 2.37
N HIS A 150 -9.36 29.59 2.12
CA HIS A 150 -8.16 28.77 1.90
C HIS A 150 -7.19 29.27 0.80
N ALA A 151 -7.69 30.04 -0.16
CA ALA A 151 -6.93 30.54 -1.31
C ALA A 151 -6.76 32.06 -1.32
N LYS A 152 -7.50 32.78 -0.45
CA LYS A 152 -7.58 34.25 -0.44
C LYS A 152 -7.05 34.88 0.84
N ASN A 153 -7.12 34.17 1.95
CA ASN A 153 -6.81 34.69 3.28
C ASN A 153 -6.22 33.58 4.16
N GLU A 154 -4.91 33.35 3.99
CA GLU A 154 -4.16 32.29 4.66
C GLU A 154 -4.19 32.39 6.20
N GLU A 155 -4.15 33.61 6.73
CA GLU A 155 -4.13 33.85 8.17
C GLU A 155 -5.44 33.38 8.82
N VAL A 156 -6.58 33.80 8.25
CA VAL A 156 -7.91 33.38 8.74
C VAL A 156 -8.12 31.87 8.57
N PHE A 157 -7.69 31.30 7.44
CA PHE A 157 -7.74 29.86 7.21
C PHE A 157 -7.03 29.07 8.32
N LEU A 158 -5.77 29.41 8.59
CA LEU A 158 -4.97 28.75 9.63
C LEU A 158 -5.57 28.99 11.02
N TYR A 159 -6.08 30.18 11.28
CA TYR A 159 -6.70 30.53 12.54
C TYR A 159 -7.96 29.69 12.83
N ILE A 160 -8.87 29.56 11.86
CA ILE A 160 -10.04 28.68 11.94
C ILE A 160 -9.61 27.25 12.28
N TYR A 161 -8.64 26.72 11.52
CA TYR A 161 -8.19 25.35 11.65
C TYR A 161 -7.57 25.08 13.03
N THR A 162 -6.63 25.93 13.45
CA THR A 162 -5.79 25.70 14.63
C THR A 162 -6.44 26.08 15.95
N LYS A 163 -7.25 27.14 15.97
CA LYS A 163 -7.89 27.65 17.19
C LYS A 163 -9.20 26.94 17.50
N TYR A 164 -9.98 26.59 16.47
CA TYR A 164 -11.33 26.07 16.66
C TYR A 164 -11.48 24.62 16.24
N VAL A 165 -11.15 24.30 15.00
CA VAL A 165 -11.54 23.03 14.40
C VAL A 165 -10.74 21.85 14.94
N LEU A 166 -9.41 21.90 14.85
CA LEU A 166 -8.56 20.80 15.30
C LEU A 166 -8.69 20.54 16.82
N PRO A 167 -8.74 21.57 17.68
CA PRO A 167 -9.07 21.38 19.09
C PRO A 167 -10.46 20.78 19.33
N ALA A 168 -11.47 21.16 18.53
CA ALA A 168 -12.79 20.55 18.62
C ALA A 168 -12.74 19.07 18.26
N PHE A 169 -12.04 18.67 17.20
CA PHE A 169 -11.88 17.26 16.85
C PHE A 169 -11.19 16.45 17.94
N ILE A 170 -10.14 16.99 18.58
CA ILE A 170 -9.47 16.32 19.70
C ILE A 170 -10.45 16.11 20.87
N LYS A 171 -11.15 17.17 21.30
CA LYS A 171 -12.13 17.09 22.41
C LYS A 171 -13.30 16.17 22.11
N LEU A 172 -13.84 16.22 20.90
CA LEU A 172 -14.94 15.36 20.47
C LEU A 172 -14.50 13.89 20.30
N SER A 173 -13.21 13.65 20.01
CA SER A 173 -12.63 12.31 20.02
C SER A 173 -12.56 11.77 21.44
N GLU A 174 -12.08 12.58 22.38
CA GLU A 174 -11.99 12.23 23.80
C GLU A 174 -13.37 11.94 24.42
N SER A 175 -14.42 12.62 23.98
CA SER A 175 -15.80 12.34 24.43
C SER A 175 -16.48 11.17 23.70
N GLY A 176 -15.86 10.58 22.68
CA GLY A 176 -16.42 9.51 21.85
C GLY A 176 -17.45 9.96 20.81
N GLU A 177 -17.80 11.25 20.74
CA GLU A 177 -18.80 11.77 19.80
C GLU A 177 -18.35 11.68 18.34
N VAL A 178 -17.05 11.79 18.06
CA VAL A 178 -16.49 11.54 16.71
C VAL A 178 -16.82 10.13 16.24
N SER A 179 -16.90 9.15 17.15
CA SER A 179 -17.24 7.77 16.79
C SER A 179 -18.74 7.52 16.63
N ARG A 180 -19.56 8.34 17.28
CA ARG A 180 -21.01 8.26 17.23
C ARG A 180 -21.60 8.85 15.95
N TYR A 181 -21.01 9.94 15.44
CA TYR A 181 -21.54 10.68 14.30
C TYR A 181 -20.63 10.55 13.07
N ASP A 182 -21.05 9.72 12.11
CA ASP A 182 -20.33 9.51 10.84
C ASP A 182 -20.02 10.82 10.10
N ALA A 183 -20.88 11.83 10.22
CA ALA A 183 -20.73 13.13 9.58
C ALA A 183 -19.52 13.91 10.12
N ILE A 184 -19.25 13.86 11.44
CA ILE A 184 -18.07 14.52 12.04
C ILE A 184 -16.77 13.93 11.48
N ARG A 185 -16.76 12.61 11.28
CA ARG A 185 -15.63 11.96 10.61
C ARG A 185 -15.47 12.45 9.17
N SER A 186 -16.57 12.60 8.42
CA SER A 186 -16.53 13.06 7.03
C SER A 186 -16.04 14.51 6.90
N ILE A 187 -16.45 15.41 7.80
CA ILE A 187 -16.01 16.82 7.74
C ILE A 187 -14.52 16.95 8.11
N MET A 188 -14.02 16.12 9.02
CA MET A 188 -12.58 16.04 9.33
C MET A 188 -11.75 15.68 8.10
N CYS A 189 -12.24 14.81 7.21
CA CYS A 189 -11.60 14.51 5.93
C CYS A 189 -11.45 15.78 5.09
N GLY A 190 -12.53 16.53 4.94
CA GLY A 190 -12.50 17.80 4.21
C GLY A 190 -11.49 18.77 4.81
N TYR A 191 -11.41 18.85 6.14
CA TYR A 191 -10.41 19.69 6.79
C TYR A 191 -8.97 19.28 6.50
N ILE A 192 -8.69 17.97 6.41
CA ILE A 192 -7.37 17.45 6.02
C ILE A 192 -7.10 17.76 4.55
N GLU A 193 -8.09 17.57 3.66
CA GLU A 193 -8.01 17.93 2.24
C GLU A 193 -7.65 19.41 2.04
N GLU A 194 -8.34 20.30 2.74
CA GLU A 194 -8.09 21.74 2.63
C GLU A 194 -6.72 22.13 3.19
N LEU A 195 -6.25 21.46 4.25
CA LEU A 195 -4.89 21.65 4.75
C LEU A 195 -3.84 21.16 3.73
N LEU A 196 -4.09 20.04 3.05
CA LEU A 196 -3.22 19.56 1.97
C LEU A 196 -3.20 20.54 0.79
N ILE A 197 -4.34 21.10 0.42
CA ILE A 197 -4.45 22.14 -0.63
C ILE A 197 -3.65 23.39 -0.23
N TYR A 198 -3.79 23.83 1.02
CA TYR A 198 -3.07 24.98 1.58
C TYR A 198 -1.56 24.79 1.49
N VAL A 199 -1.04 23.67 2.00
CA VAL A 199 0.41 23.38 1.97
C VAL A 199 0.88 23.22 0.52
N GLY A 200 0.08 22.55 -0.33
CA GLY A 200 0.40 22.28 -1.71
C GLY A 200 0.29 23.46 -2.68
N GLY A 201 -0.34 24.57 -2.28
CA GLY A 201 -0.54 25.74 -3.13
C GLY A 201 -1.28 25.45 -4.44
N SER A 202 -2.27 24.53 -4.39
CA SER A 202 -3.03 23.97 -5.54
C SER A 202 -2.40 22.75 -6.25
N GLY A 203 -2.10 21.68 -5.48
CA GLY A 203 -2.04 20.29 -5.99
C GLY A 203 -0.69 19.73 -6.45
N GLN A 204 0.35 20.54 -6.61
CA GLN A 204 1.63 20.07 -7.18
C GLN A 204 2.60 19.45 -6.17
N VAL A 205 2.60 19.92 -4.91
CA VAL A 205 3.62 19.48 -3.92
C VAL A 205 3.39 18.05 -3.44
N PHE A 206 2.13 17.58 -3.44
CA PHE A 206 1.79 16.28 -2.84
C PHE A 206 1.46 15.20 -3.87
N ILE A 207 0.75 15.51 -4.96
CA ILE A 207 0.11 14.42 -5.72
C ILE A 207 0.90 13.95 -6.95
N THR A 208 1.67 14.80 -7.65
CA THR A 208 2.31 14.33 -8.91
C THR A 208 3.54 15.09 -9.41
N SER A 209 4.10 16.10 -8.74
CA SER A 209 5.10 16.91 -9.47
C SER A 209 6.19 17.57 -8.64
N LEU A 210 7.37 16.94 -8.66
CA LEU A 210 8.45 17.64 -9.36
C LEU A 210 7.87 18.10 -10.71
N PRO A 211 7.89 19.40 -11.07
CA PRO A 211 7.38 19.86 -12.36
C PRO A 211 7.81 18.87 -13.42
N GLY A 212 6.96 18.49 -14.38
CA GLY A 212 7.24 17.37 -15.31
C GLY A 212 8.57 17.44 -16.08
N ASN A 213 9.32 18.55 -15.93
CA ASN A 213 10.63 18.86 -16.47
C ASN A 213 11.77 19.00 -15.44
N THR A 214 11.55 18.93 -14.12
CA THR A 214 12.61 19.00 -13.11
C THR A 214 13.19 17.60 -12.90
N THR A 215 14.47 17.44 -13.20
CA THR A 215 15.14 16.16 -12.99
C THR A 215 15.48 15.99 -11.52
N TRP A 216 15.34 14.77 -10.96
CA TRP A 216 15.82 14.46 -9.61
C TRP A 216 17.26 14.87 -9.36
N ASN A 217 18.07 14.95 -10.42
CA ASN A 217 19.45 15.44 -10.36
C ASN A 217 19.51 16.87 -9.86
N GLU A 218 18.63 17.75 -10.33
CA GLU A 218 18.61 19.16 -9.95
C GLU A 218 18.17 19.32 -8.50
N GLU A 219 17.16 18.57 -8.06
CA GLU A 219 16.73 18.61 -6.66
C GLU A 219 17.74 17.98 -5.71
N ILE A 220 18.41 16.88 -6.09
CA ILE A 220 19.53 16.32 -5.32
C ILE A 220 20.68 17.32 -5.25
N LEU A 221 21.04 17.98 -6.36
CA LEU A 221 22.11 18.99 -6.37
C LEU A 221 21.78 20.20 -5.50
N LYS A 222 20.52 20.65 -5.49
CA LYS A 222 20.05 21.70 -4.58
C LYS A 222 20.10 21.22 -3.13
N PHE A 223 19.62 20.01 -2.87
CA PHE A 223 19.67 19.38 -1.55
C PHE A 223 21.11 19.29 -1.04
N GLN A 224 22.06 18.81 -1.85
CA GLN A 224 23.49 18.74 -1.48
C GLN A 224 24.09 20.10 -1.12
N LYS A 225 23.55 21.21 -1.66
CA LYS A 225 24.00 22.56 -1.36
C LYS A 225 23.28 23.19 -0.15
N ALA A 226 21.99 22.92 0.01
CA ALA A 226 21.13 23.60 0.96
C ALA A 226 20.78 22.77 2.20
N GLY A 227 20.95 21.44 2.15
CA GLY A 227 20.52 20.50 3.19
C GLY A 227 19.01 20.26 3.25
N GLU A 228 18.22 20.84 2.35
CA GLU A 228 16.75 20.75 2.33
C GLU A 228 16.21 20.68 0.89
N PHE A 229 15.15 19.90 0.67
CA PHE A 229 14.45 19.90 -0.62
C PHE A 229 13.54 21.12 -0.77
N GLU A 230 13.48 21.68 -1.98
CA GLU A 230 12.74 22.90 -2.27
C GLU A 230 11.23 22.78 -1.99
N CYS A 231 10.66 21.61 -2.26
CA CYS A 231 9.24 21.32 -1.99
C CYS A 231 8.91 21.36 -0.50
N ILE A 232 9.80 20.82 0.33
CA ILE A 232 9.66 20.84 1.79
C ILE A 232 9.91 22.24 2.33
N ARG A 233 10.96 22.93 1.86
CA ARG A 233 11.29 24.29 2.30
C ARG A 233 10.10 25.24 2.14
N LYS A 234 9.47 25.26 0.97
CA LYS A 234 8.28 26.11 0.70
C LYS A 234 7.12 25.79 1.63
N ALA A 235 6.91 24.51 1.91
CA ALA A 235 5.82 24.06 2.74
C ALA A 235 6.12 24.34 4.24
N ASN A 236 7.38 24.22 4.67
CA ASN A 236 7.86 24.64 5.98
C ASN A 236 7.68 26.16 6.18
N GLU A 237 7.99 26.97 5.16
CA GLU A 237 7.75 28.42 5.19
C GLU A 237 6.28 28.78 5.42
N LYS A 238 5.35 28.01 4.85
CA LYS A 238 3.91 28.18 5.13
C LYS A 238 3.55 27.78 6.56
N LEU A 239 4.07 26.65 7.03
CA LEU A 239 3.80 26.15 8.38
C LEU A 239 4.47 26.96 9.49
N LYS A 240 5.51 27.76 9.21
CA LYS A 240 6.11 28.68 10.21
C LYS A 240 5.10 29.62 10.86
N LYS A 241 4.00 29.96 10.18
CA LYS A 241 2.92 30.79 10.72
C LYS A 241 1.93 30.01 11.60
N ALA A 242 2.08 28.69 11.68
CA ALA A 242 1.08 27.76 12.18
C ALA A 242 1.66 26.81 13.24
N ASP A 243 2.38 27.39 14.20
CA ASP A 243 3.05 26.67 15.29
C ASP A 243 2.07 25.78 16.10
N GLY A 244 2.48 24.56 16.38
CA GLY A 244 1.73 23.54 17.10
C GLY A 244 0.68 22.75 16.30
N ILE A 245 0.53 22.97 14.98
CA ILE A 245 -0.25 22.09 14.09
C ILE A 245 0.22 20.64 14.13
N GLY A 246 1.49 20.35 13.83
CA GLY A 246 2.07 19.01 13.79
C GLY A 246 1.87 18.26 15.11
N THR A 247 2.12 18.94 16.23
CA THR A 247 1.85 18.38 17.57
C THR A 247 0.38 18.00 17.78
N LYS A 248 -0.57 18.85 17.35
CA LYS A 248 -2.01 18.57 17.45
C LYS A 248 -2.46 17.47 16.50
N LEU A 249 -1.91 17.42 15.28
CA LEU A 249 -2.16 16.37 14.29
C LEU A 249 -1.64 15.02 14.79
N LEU A 250 -0.46 14.97 15.39
CA LEU A 250 0.11 13.78 16.03
C LEU A 250 -0.82 13.26 17.13
N LYS A 251 -1.33 14.15 18.00
CA LYS A 251 -2.30 13.77 19.05
C LYS A 251 -3.55 13.17 18.44
N LEU A 252 -4.11 13.81 17.41
CA LEU A 252 -5.30 13.35 16.72
C LEU A 252 -5.07 11.97 16.07
N TYR A 253 -3.92 11.77 15.41
CA TYR A 253 -3.53 10.50 14.79
C TYR A 253 -3.48 9.38 15.83
N ASN A 254 -2.73 9.56 16.92
CA ASN A 254 -2.54 8.53 17.94
C ASN A 254 -3.86 8.11 18.59
N GLN A 255 -4.80 9.05 18.78
CA GLN A 255 -6.12 8.76 19.36
C GLN A 255 -7.07 8.04 18.38
N ASN A 256 -6.91 8.22 17.07
CA ASN A 256 -7.92 7.84 16.09
C ASN A 256 -7.42 6.93 14.95
N LYS A 257 -6.16 6.46 15.00
CA LYS A 257 -5.49 5.68 13.94
C LYS A 257 -6.40 4.65 13.25
N ASN A 258 -7.03 3.75 14.00
CA ASN A 258 -7.87 2.69 13.44
C ASN A 258 -9.13 3.22 12.73
N MET A 259 -9.77 4.23 13.32
CA MET A 259 -10.95 4.88 12.74
C MET A 259 -10.57 5.61 11.44
N LEU A 260 -9.45 6.35 11.45
CA LEU A 260 -8.92 7.00 10.27
C LEU A 260 -8.62 5.93 9.19
N LYS A 261 -7.78 4.92 9.50
CA LYS A 261 -7.38 3.86 8.57
C LYS A 261 -8.58 3.15 7.93
N SER A 262 -9.61 2.78 8.72
CA SER A 262 -10.79 2.08 8.21
C SER A 262 -11.66 2.88 7.23
N LYS A 263 -11.85 4.19 7.46
CA LYS A 263 -12.73 5.02 6.63
C LYS A 263 -12.03 5.52 5.36
N PHE A 264 -10.73 5.73 5.43
CA PHE A 264 -9.94 6.26 4.32
C PHE A 264 -9.43 5.19 3.35
N LYS A 265 -9.47 3.89 3.72
CA LYS A 265 -9.15 2.79 2.80
C LYS A 265 -10.09 2.68 1.59
N THR A 266 -11.30 3.24 1.68
CA THR A 266 -12.35 3.14 0.64
C THR A 266 -12.54 4.39 -0.22
N TYR A 267 -11.89 5.52 0.10
CA TYR A 267 -11.91 6.69 -0.79
C TYR A 267 -10.88 6.44 -1.90
N VAL A 268 -11.25 6.78 -3.14
CA VAL A 268 -10.55 6.45 -4.41
C VAL A 268 -9.12 7.05 -4.53
N THR A 269 -8.60 7.65 -3.47
CA THR A 269 -7.26 8.24 -3.35
C THR A 269 -6.78 8.06 -1.91
N ASP A 270 -5.52 7.69 -1.71
CA ASP A 270 -4.93 7.18 -0.46
C ASP A 270 -4.82 8.22 0.67
N TYR A 271 -5.96 8.65 1.20
CA TYR A 271 -6.04 9.75 2.15
C TYR A 271 -5.38 9.49 3.50
N PHE A 272 -5.44 8.25 4.00
CA PHE A 272 -4.84 7.95 5.30
C PHE A 272 -3.30 7.97 5.26
N PRO A 273 -2.65 7.34 4.27
CA PRO A 273 -1.21 7.54 4.05
C PRO A 273 -0.84 9.01 3.90
N MET A 274 -1.62 9.81 3.16
CA MET A 274 -1.40 11.25 3.03
C MET A 274 -1.53 11.99 4.37
N PHE A 275 -2.50 11.65 5.20
CA PHE A 275 -2.65 12.23 6.53
C PHE A 275 -1.47 11.89 7.43
N ALA A 276 -1.01 10.63 7.44
CA ALA A 276 0.15 10.21 8.20
C ALA A 276 1.42 10.94 7.73
N ALA A 277 1.60 11.10 6.41
CA ALA A 277 2.70 11.85 5.83
C ALA A 277 2.65 13.36 6.21
N LEU A 278 1.44 13.94 6.25
CA LEU A 278 1.22 15.32 6.70
C LEU A 278 1.62 15.52 8.17
N VAL A 279 1.41 14.53 9.05
CA VAL A 279 1.86 14.59 10.45
C VAL A 279 3.38 14.76 10.51
N ILE A 280 4.13 13.90 9.82
CA ILE A 280 5.61 13.98 9.76
C ILE A 280 6.03 15.34 9.23
N PHE A 281 5.46 15.71 8.10
CA PHE A 281 5.78 16.96 7.43
C PHE A 281 5.57 18.17 8.37
N ALA A 282 4.44 18.20 9.07
CA ALA A 282 4.14 19.29 9.99
C ALA A 282 5.05 19.29 11.23
N LEU A 283 5.43 18.12 11.76
CA LEU A 283 6.39 18.02 12.86
C LEU A 283 7.78 18.52 12.43
N LEU A 284 8.23 18.18 11.22
CA LEU A 284 9.48 18.70 10.66
C LEU A 284 9.43 20.22 10.47
N GLY A 285 8.32 20.76 9.98
CA GLY A 285 8.10 22.20 9.85
C GLY A 285 8.11 22.97 11.18
N GLU A 286 7.72 22.31 12.28
CA GLU A 286 7.80 22.83 13.66
C GLU A 286 9.21 22.70 14.27
N GLY A 287 10.18 22.12 13.55
CA GLY A 287 11.50 21.81 14.11
C GLY A 287 11.47 20.66 15.13
N ARG A 288 10.40 19.88 15.19
CA ARG A 288 10.23 18.71 16.06
C ARG A 288 10.79 17.45 15.40
N SER A 289 12.05 17.51 15.01
CA SER A 289 12.74 16.44 14.26
C SER A 289 12.69 15.09 14.97
N LYS A 290 12.86 15.07 16.29
CA LYS A 290 12.82 13.82 17.09
C LYS A 290 11.44 13.13 17.00
N ASP A 291 10.36 13.89 17.19
CA ASP A 291 9.00 13.34 17.12
C ASP A 291 8.65 12.88 15.70
N ALA A 292 9.15 13.58 14.67
CA ALA A 292 8.97 13.18 13.28
C ALA A 292 9.70 11.86 12.96
N VAL A 293 10.92 11.68 13.47
CA VAL A 293 11.71 10.45 13.32
C VAL A 293 11.01 9.27 14.00
N GLU A 294 10.63 9.42 15.27
CA GLU A 294 9.93 8.37 16.03
C GLU A 294 8.61 7.99 15.37
N PHE A 295 7.82 9.00 14.95
CA PHE A 295 6.56 8.75 14.24
C PHE A 295 6.78 8.03 12.91
N MET A 296 7.83 8.37 12.16
CA MET A 296 8.17 7.70 10.90
C MET A 296 8.50 6.23 11.13
N ILE A 297 9.33 5.91 12.12
CA ILE A 297 9.66 4.52 12.48
C ILE A 297 8.40 3.72 12.82
N ASP A 298 7.56 4.26 13.71
CA ASP A 298 6.39 3.54 14.23
C ASP A 298 5.28 3.35 13.19
N ASN A 299 5.21 4.22 12.19
CA ASN A 299 4.08 4.30 11.27
C ASN A 299 4.51 4.21 9.79
N TYR A 300 5.76 3.82 9.51
CA TYR A 300 6.26 3.76 8.14
C TYR A 300 5.37 2.92 7.23
N SER A 301 4.95 1.74 7.70
CA SER A 301 4.03 0.88 6.96
C SER A 301 2.71 1.57 6.63
N ASP A 302 2.16 2.37 7.55
CA ASP A 302 0.90 3.10 7.33
C ASP A 302 1.04 4.28 6.36
N ILE A 303 2.27 4.77 6.18
CA ILE A 303 2.62 5.85 5.26
C ILE A 303 2.96 5.29 3.86
N SER A 304 3.59 4.11 3.81
CA SER A 304 4.05 3.46 2.57
C SER A 304 3.00 2.54 1.93
N GLU A 305 2.18 1.83 2.73
CA GLU A 305 1.19 0.86 2.25
C GLU A 305 0.12 1.57 1.41
N ASP A 306 -0.09 1.08 0.18
CA ASP A 306 -1.10 1.60 -0.74
C ASP A 306 -1.03 3.12 -0.94
N ASN A 307 0.16 3.74 -1.08
CA ASN A 307 0.29 5.19 -1.32
C ASN A 307 0.78 5.49 -2.76
N TYR A 308 -0.07 6.09 -3.59
CA TYR A 308 0.21 6.49 -4.97
C TYR A 308 1.32 7.57 -5.09
N GLN A 309 1.77 8.16 -3.97
CA GLN A 309 2.79 9.23 -3.90
C GLN A 309 4.15 8.72 -3.37
N CYS A 310 4.56 7.53 -3.83
CA CYS A 310 5.85 6.89 -3.56
C CYS A 310 7.06 7.85 -3.41
N ALA A 311 7.23 8.78 -4.35
CA ALA A 311 8.34 9.74 -4.33
C ALA A 311 8.35 10.66 -3.09
N TYR A 312 7.18 11.07 -2.61
CA TYR A 312 7.05 11.98 -1.47
C TYR A 312 7.35 11.28 -0.14
N VAL A 313 6.83 10.06 0.02
CA VAL A 313 7.15 9.20 1.18
C VAL A 313 8.65 8.94 1.26
N LEU A 314 9.31 8.73 0.11
CA LEU A 314 10.76 8.57 0.03
C LEU A 314 11.54 9.84 0.41
N ILE A 315 11.06 11.01 0.00
CA ILE A 315 11.65 12.29 0.39
C ILE A 315 11.54 12.50 1.90
N LEU A 316 10.36 12.25 2.50
CA LEU A 316 10.17 12.33 3.95
C LEU A 316 11.03 11.31 4.70
N LEU A 317 11.12 10.08 4.18
CA LEU A 317 11.98 9.04 4.73
C LEU A 317 13.45 9.47 4.71
N PHE A 318 13.93 9.99 3.58
CA PHE A 318 15.29 10.49 3.48
C PHE A 318 15.53 11.67 4.43
N GLN A 319 14.60 12.61 4.51
CA GLN A 319 14.75 13.77 5.39
C GLN A 319 14.74 13.40 6.87
N THR A 320 13.88 12.46 7.28
CA THR A 320 13.87 11.93 8.64
C THR A 320 15.16 11.16 8.96
N ILE A 321 15.75 10.42 8.01
CA ILE A 321 17.09 9.82 8.15
C ILE A 321 18.15 10.89 8.46
N LEU A 322 18.13 12.01 7.73
CA LEU A 322 19.14 13.07 7.89
C LEU A 322 19.02 13.78 9.24
N PHE A 323 17.80 14.08 9.66
CA PHE A 323 17.52 14.69 10.96
C PHE A 323 17.56 13.70 12.13
N CYS A 324 17.88 12.43 11.86
CA CYS A 324 18.00 11.43 12.90
C CYS A 324 19.37 11.51 13.56
N ASP A 325 19.44 12.02 14.78
CA ASP A 325 20.69 12.13 15.54
C ASP A 325 21.06 10.83 16.27
N ASN A 326 20.21 9.81 16.20
CA ASN A 326 20.48 8.50 16.80
C ASN A 326 20.82 7.49 15.70
N TYR A 327 22.02 6.90 15.77
CA TYR A 327 22.49 5.93 14.80
C TYR A 327 21.55 4.71 14.62
N GLU A 328 20.97 4.18 15.71
CA GLU A 328 20.06 3.03 15.63
C GLU A 328 18.77 3.36 14.87
N TYR A 329 18.18 4.52 15.17
CA TYR A 329 16.98 5.00 14.49
C TYR A 329 17.26 5.31 13.02
N MET A 330 18.42 5.90 12.72
CA MET A 330 18.88 6.16 11.36
C MET A 330 19.03 4.85 10.58
N ASN A 331 19.53 3.79 11.23
CA ASN A 331 19.69 2.48 10.61
C ASN A 331 18.35 1.77 10.34
N ILE A 332 17.36 1.89 11.24
CA ILE A 332 15.98 1.40 11.02
C ILE A 332 15.38 2.08 9.78
N LEU A 333 15.42 3.41 9.75
CA LEU A 333 14.89 4.19 8.62
C LEU A 333 15.65 3.89 7.31
N TYR A 334 16.95 3.65 7.38
CA TYR A 334 17.74 3.23 6.22
C TYR A 334 17.33 1.84 5.71
N ALA A 335 17.03 0.89 6.61
CA ALA A 335 16.49 -0.42 6.22
C ALA A 335 15.14 -0.30 5.51
N ASP A 336 14.26 0.59 5.97
CA ASP A 336 13.01 0.92 5.31
C ASP A 336 13.23 1.51 3.91
N LEU A 337 14.25 2.34 3.73
CA LEU A 337 14.63 2.85 2.40
C LEU A 337 15.15 1.74 1.48
N GLN A 338 15.93 0.78 2.00
CA GLN A 338 16.37 -0.38 1.23
C GLN A 338 15.20 -1.29 0.86
N ARG A 339 14.22 -1.45 1.76
CA ARG A 339 12.99 -2.20 1.49
C ARG A 339 12.25 -1.60 0.30
N GLU A 340 12.10 -0.28 0.26
CA GLU A 340 11.53 0.42 -0.89
C GLU A 340 12.34 0.16 -2.15
N LYS A 341 13.67 0.33 -2.11
CA LYS A 341 14.56 0.04 -3.26
C LYS A 341 14.32 -1.38 -3.81
N LEU A 342 14.17 -2.37 -2.94
CA LEU A 342 13.88 -3.76 -3.32
C LEU A 342 12.47 -3.94 -3.91
N LEU A 343 11.45 -3.30 -3.34
CA LEU A 343 10.08 -3.30 -3.90
C LEU A 343 10.09 -2.70 -5.31
N TYR A 344 10.79 -1.59 -5.52
CA TYR A 344 10.96 -0.99 -6.85
C TYR A 344 11.74 -1.88 -7.81
N GLN A 345 12.70 -2.67 -7.32
CA GLN A 345 13.49 -3.62 -8.11
C GLN A 345 12.69 -4.89 -8.49
N ARG A 346 11.80 -5.39 -7.63
CA ARG A 346 10.97 -6.57 -7.91
C ARG A 346 9.94 -6.34 -9.01
N ASN A 347 9.40 -5.12 -9.11
CA ASN A 347 8.44 -4.77 -10.15
C ASN A 347 9.01 -4.88 -11.58
N TYR A 348 10.33 -4.81 -11.80
CA TYR A 348 10.92 -4.77 -13.15
C TYR A 348 10.59 -5.99 -14.01
N LYS A 349 10.54 -7.17 -13.41
CA LYS A 349 10.14 -8.38 -14.12
C LYS A 349 8.67 -8.30 -14.54
N ASP A 350 7.80 -7.85 -13.65
CA ASP A 350 6.39 -7.68 -13.96
C ASP A 350 6.17 -6.58 -15.01
N ILE A 351 6.94 -5.49 -14.98
CA ILE A 351 6.95 -4.45 -16.02
C ILE A 351 7.40 -5.02 -17.35
N HIS A 352 8.47 -5.81 -17.35
CA HIS A 352 8.98 -6.46 -18.55
C HIS A 352 7.94 -7.41 -19.15
N ASP A 353 7.38 -8.30 -18.33
CA ASP A 353 6.38 -9.26 -18.76
C ASP A 353 5.11 -8.56 -19.28
N ALA A 354 4.64 -7.51 -18.61
CA ALA A 354 3.50 -6.73 -19.08
C ALA A 354 3.79 -5.99 -20.39
N VAL A 355 4.97 -5.37 -20.53
CA VAL A 355 5.39 -4.70 -21.77
C VAL A 355 5.46 -5.68 -22.93
N ILE A 356 6.09 -6.84 -22.73
CA ILE A 356 6.20 -7.87 -23.77
C ILE A 356 4.83 -8.41 -24.16
N ARG A 357 3.97 -8.76 -23.19
CA ARG A 357 2.61 -9.25 -23.45
C ARG A 357 1.74 -8.22 -24.18
N SER A 358 1.87 -6.94 -23.83
CA SER A 358 1.17 -5.86 -24.54
C SER A 358 1.68 -5.70 -25.97
N CYS A 359 2.99 -5.81 -26.20
CA CYS A 359 3.54 -5.80 -27.56
C CYS A 359 3.03 -6.99 -28.38
N GLU A 360 3.03 -8.19 -27.80
CA GLU A 360 2.50 -9.41 -28.42
C GLU A 360 1.02 -9.30 -28.76
N PHE A 361 0.21 -8.78 -27.83
CA PHE A 361 -1.21 -8.54 -28.07
C PHE A 361 -1.45 -7.57 -29.23
N ILE A 362 -0.70 -6.46 -29.29
CA ILE A 362 -0.85 -5.49 -30.39
C ILE A 362 -0.43 -6.10 -31.73
N GLU A 363 0.62 -6.92 -31.76
CA GLU A 363 1.02 -7.67 -32.97
C GLU A 363 -0.05 -8.69 -33.38
N GLU A 364 -0.64 -9.44 -32.45
CA GLU A 364 -1.77 -10.34 -32.71
C GLU A 364 -2.95 -9.59 -33.30
N LEU A 365 -3.29 -8.43 -32.73
CA LEU A 365 -4.40 -7.59 -33.17
C LEU A 365 -4.17 -7.08 -34.60
N TYR A 366 -2.95 -6.64 -34.91
CA TYR A 366 -2.57 -6.25 -36.27
C TYR A 366 -2.76 -7.38 -37.28
N GLN A 367 -2.37 -8.61 -36.92
CA GLN A 367 -2.55 -9.79 -37.79
C GLN A 367 -4.04 -10.09 -38.02
N LYS A 368 -4.86 -10.02 -36.96
CA LYS A 368 -6.32 -10.20 -37.06
C LYS A 368 -6.97 -9.17 -37.97
N ILE A 369 -6.59 -7.90 -37.86
CA ILE A 369 -7.10 -6.81 -38.69
C ILE A 369 -6.61 -6.95 -40.14
N SER A 370 -5.40 -7.48 -40.35
CA SER A 370 -4.81 -7.69 -41.67
C SER A 370 -5.33 -8.93 -42.41
N THR A 371 -6.04 -9.83 -41.72
CA THR A 371 -6.56 -11.06 -42.31
C THR A 371 -7.93 -10.79 -42.97
N PRO A 372 -8.14 -11.15 -44.26
CA PRO A 372 -9.41 -10.92 -44.94
C PRO A 372 -10.54 -11.72 -44.28
N LYS A 373 -11.65 -11.07 -43.93
CA LYS A 373 -12.92 -11.75 -43.64
C LYS A 373 -13.84 -11.61 -44.85
N GLU A 374 -14.63 -12.64 -45.14
CA GLU A 374 -15.58 -12.62 -46.25
C GLU A 374 -16.55 -11.43 -46.12
N LYS A 375 -16.52 -10.51 -47.10
CA LYS A 375 -17.42 -9.36 -47.31
C LYS A 375 -18.24 -8.93 -46.08
N GLU A 376 -17.59 -8.25 -45.13
CA GLU A 376 -18.28 -7.57 -44.03
C GLU A 376 -18.50 -6.09 -44.39
N SER A 377 -19.62 -5.53 -43.95
CA SER A 377 -20.07 -4.14 -44.22
C SER A 377 -19.19 -3.03 -43.62
N PHE A 378 -18.02 -3.35 -43.06
CA PHE A 378 -17.13 -2.44 -42.32
C PHE A 378 -15.66 -2.48 -42.78
N ASP A 379 -15.38 -3.05 -43.96
CA ASP A 379 -14.01 -3.22 -44.48
C ASP A 379 -13.23 -1.89 -44.59
N TYR A 380 -13.91 -0.78 -44.90
CA TYR A 380 -13.29 0.54 -44.99
C TYR A 380 -12.74 1.06 -43.64
N LEU A 381 -13.39 0.75 -42.51
CA LEU A 381 -12.92 1.11 -41.16
C LEU A 381 -11.69 0.27 -40.77
N ARG A 382 -11.70 -1.02 -41.11
CA ARG A 382 -10.55 -1.91 -40.88
C ARG A 382 -9.34 -1.48 -41.69
N ASN A 383 -9.53 -1.13 -42.96
CA ASN A 383 -8.47 -0.64 -43.82
C ASN A 383 -7.86 0.66 -43.29
N PHE A 384 -8.69 1.61 -42.85
CA PHE A 384 -8.18 2.83 -42.21
C PHE A 384 -7.32 2.52 -40.98
N VAL A 385 -7.80 1.69 -40.06
CA VAL A 385 -7.04 1.33 -38.85
C VAL A 385 -5.74 0.62 -39.22
N LYS A 386 -5.77 -0.31 -40.17
CA LYS A 386 -4.56 -1.02 -40.63
C LYS A 386 -3.54 -0.06 -41.28
N GLU A 387 -3.94 0.62 -42.34
CA GLU A 387 -3.04 1.37 -43.22
C GLU A 387 -2.61 2.69 -42.59
N THR A 388 -3.53 3.40 -41.92
CA THR A 388 -3.23 4.68 -41.31
C THR A 388 -2.66 4.51 -39.90
N VAL A 389 -3.40 3.82 -39.02
CA VAL A 389 -3.09 3.82 -37.59
C VAL A 389 -1.93 2.86 -37.26
N PHE A 390 -1.96 1.63 -37.77
CA PHE A 390 -0.90 0.66 -37.52
C PHE A 390 0.35 0.95 -38.36
N GLU A 391 0.20 1.25 -39.65
CA GLU A 391 1.31 1.37 -40.61
C GLU A 391 1.82 2.81 -40.74
N GLU A 392 1.02 3.76 -41.24
CA GLU A 392 1.46 5.15 -41.54
C GLU A 392 1.87 5.94 -40.28
N TRP A 393 1.10 5.84 -39.20
CA TRP A 393 1.45 6.47 -37.92
C TRP A 393 2.58 5.74 -37.19
N GLY A 394 2.99 4.57 -37.69
CA GLY A 394 4.17 3.85 -37.23
C GLY A 394 3.96 3.01 -35.97
N MET A 395 2.71 2.80 -35.53
CA MET A 395 2.41 2.07 -34.30
C MET A 395 2.99 0.65 -34.32
N ILE A 396 2.80 -0.12 -35.40
CA ILE A 396 3.32 -1.50 -35.45
C ILE A 396 4.85 -1.54 -35.44
N GLN A 397 5.50 -0.56 -36.05
CA GLN A 397 6.96 -0.47 -36.07
C GLN A 397 7.52 -0.08 -34.71
N ASP A 398 6.90 0.87 -33.99
CA ASP A 398 7.30 1.24 -32.64
C ASP A 398 7.17 0.05 -31.67
N ILE A 399 6.06 -0.69 -31.73
CA ILE A 399 5.85 -1.88 -30.90
C ILE A 399 6.90 -2.98 -31.17
N ARG A 400 7.20 -3.25 -32.44
CA ARG A 400 8.27 -4.19 -32.80
C ARG A 400 9.64 -3.74 -32.30
N ASN A 401 9.94 -2.45 -32.39
CA ASN A 401 11.18 -1.87 -31.89
C ASN A 401 11.28 -2.02 -30.36
N ILE A 402 10.21 -1.71 -29.63
CA ILE A 402 10.09 -1.88 -28.18
C ILE A 402 10.33 -3.36 -27.81
N LYS A 403 9.61 -4.29 -28.45
CA LYS A 403 9.74 -5.73 -28.20
C LYS A 403 11.16 -6.24 -28.47
N ASN A 404 11.77 -5.85 -29.58
CA ASN A 404 13.13 -6.27 -29.94
C ASN A 404 14.18 -5.72 -28.97
N GLN A 405 14.02 -4.47 -28.52
CA GLN A 405 14.94 -3.85 -27.55
C GLN A 405 14.93 -4.59 -26.21
N TYR A 406 13.80 -5.17 -25.80
CA TYR A 406 13.64 -5.83 -24.50
C TYR A 406 13.73 -7.36 -24.53
N LYS A 407 13.96 -7.98 -25.70
CA LYS A 407 14.09 -9.43 -25.87
C LYS A 407 15.30 -10.05 -25.13
N GLY A 408 16.24 -9.23 -24.64
CA GLY A 408 17.45 -9.70 -23.93
C GLY A 408 17.97 -8.77 -22.83
N ALA A 409 17.18 -7.80 -22.36
CA ALA A 409 17.58 -6.86 -21.31
C ALA A 409 16.39 -6.53 -20.39
N GLN A 410 16.18 -7.38 -19.37
CA GLN A 410 15.09 -7.22 -18.40
C GLN A 410 15.18 -5.92 -17.58
N ASP A 411 16.37 -5.31 -17.49
CA ASP A 411 16.66 -4.29 -16.47
C ASP A 411 16.59 -2.83 -16.96
N LYS A 412 16.11 -2.56 -18.20
CA LYS A 412 16.28 -1.25 -18.86
C LYS A 412 15.06 -0.72 -19.63
N ILE A 413 13.83 -0.96 -19.17
CA ILE A 413 12.64 -0.35 -19.79
C ILE A 413 12.71 1.17 -19.67
N LYS A 414 12.58 1.89 -20.78
CA LYS A 414 12.56 3.36 -20.80
C LYS A 414 11.14 3.89 -20.55
N SER A 415 11.04 4.94 -19.73
CA SER A 415 9.77 5.55 -19.30
C SER A 415 8.92 6.08 -20.47
N ASP A 416 9.54 6.62 -21.52
CA ASP A 416 8.83 7.13 -22.70
C ASP A 416 8.19 6.00 -23.52
N MET A 417 8.89 4.88 -23.68
CA MET A 417 8.39 3.69 -24.39
C MET A 417 7.24 3.03 -23.64
N PHE A 418 7.36 2.94 -22.31
CA PHE A 418 6.28 2.43 -21.46
C PHE A 418 5.01 3.29 -21.58
N ARG A 419 5.14 4.63 -21.53
CA ARG A 419 4.00 5.54 -21.63
C ARG A 419 3.30 5.46 -22.99
N ARG A 420 4.06 5.30 -24.08
CA ARG A 420 3.48 5.09 -25.41
C ARG A 420 2.65 3.80 -25.45
N LEU A 421 3.21 2.71 -24.92
CA LEU A 421 2.50 1.42 -24.82
C LEU A 421 1.22 1.52 -24.00
N TYR A 422 1.28 2.17 -22.83
CA TYR A 422 0.14 2.37 -21.94
C TYR A 422 -0.98 3.17 -22.62
N ASN A 423 -0.66 4.29 -23.26
CA ASN A 423 -1.65 5.10 -24.00
C ASN A 423 -2.30 4.32 -25.14
N VAL A 424 -1.52 3.52 -25.88
CA VAL A 424 -2.03 2.66 -26.94
C VAL A 424 -2.97 1.60 -26.38
N MET A 425 -2.61 0.94 -25.28
CA MET A 425 -3.47 -0.05 -24.63
C MET A 425 -4.75 0.56 -24.07
N LEU A 426 -4.69 1.77 -23.49
CA LEU A 426 -5.87 2.52 -23.08
C LEU A 426 -6.79 2.81 -24.26
N ALA A 427 -6.24 3.26 -25.39
CA ALA A 427 -7.00 3.54 -26.60
C ALA A 427 -7.70 2.29 -27.16
N LEU A 428 -7.07 1.12 -27.06
CA LEU A 428 -7.63 -0.17 -27.48
C LEU A 428 -8.66 -0.75 -26.49
N SER A 429 -8.65 -0.30 -25.23
CA SER A 429 -9.53 -0.79 -24.16
C SER A 429 -10.88 -0.08 -24.06
N ASN A 430 -11.14 0.91 -24.92
CA ASN A 430 -12.34 1.71 -24.83
C ASN A 430 -13.57 0.93 -25.37
N PRO A 431 -14.66 0.82 -24.58
CA PRO A 431 -15.85 0.06 -24.97
C PRO A 431 -16.62 0.66 -26.16
N GLU A 432 -16.41 1.94 -26.49
CA GLU A 432 -17.05 2.61 -27.63
C GLU A 432 -16.27 2.38 -28.95
N GLY A 433 -15.07 1.78 -28.90
CA GLY A 433 -14.21 1.54 -30.06
C GLY A 433 -12.78 2.06 -29.85
N ILE A 434 -11.90 1.83 -30.83
CA ILE A 434 -10.49 2.26 -30.75
C ILE A 434 -10.44 3.79 -30.66
N TYR A 435 -9.81 4.34 -29.62
CA TYR A 435 -9.68 5.78 -29.43
C TYR A 435 -8.55 6.37 -30.29
N ILE A 436 -8.87 6.79 -31.51
CA ILE A 436 -7.92 7.19 -32.54
C ILE A 436 -7.19 8.50 -32.19
N ALA A 437 -7.89 9.47 -31.58
CA ALA A 437 -7.28 10.73 -31.18
C ALA A 437 -6.13 10.54 -30.16
N LEU A 438 -6.31 9.62 -29.20
CA LEU A 438 -5.27 9.31 -28.21
C LEU A 438 -4.04 8.65 -28.84
N ILE A 439 -4.25 7.76 -29.83
CA ILE A 439 -3.15 7.15 -30.58
C ILE A 439 -2.41 8.21 -31.39
N ALA A 440 -3.14 9.06 -32.12
CA ALA A 440 -2.55 10.14 -32.90
C ALA A 440 -1.70 11.07 -32.03
N GLN A 441 -2.24 11.51 -30.90
CA GLN A 441 -1.53 12.34 -29.92
C GLN A 441 -0.25 11.65 -29.43
N THR A 442 -0.30 10.34 -29.16
CA THR A 442 0.84 9.56 -28.68
C THR A 442 2.00 9.52 -29.69
N TYR A 443 1.68 9.53 -30.99
CA TYR A 443 2.67 9.55 -32.08
C TYR A 443 2.88 10.94 -32.70
N GLY A 444 2.41 12.01 -32.04
CA GLY A 444 2.59 13.39 -32.50
C GLY A 444 1.88 13.72 -33.81
N LYS A 445 0.77 13.04 -34.10
CA LYS A 445 -0.09 13.25 -35.26
C LYS A 445 -1.35 14.03 -34.84
N ASN A 446 -1.89 14.81 -35.76
CA ASN A 446 -3.19 15.45 -35.59
C ASN A 446 -4.25 14.66 -36.36
N TYR A 447 -5.11 13.92 -35.65
CA TYR A 447 -6.09 13.03 -36.29
C TYR A 447 -7.15 13.78 -37.11
N ILE A 448 -7.42 15.06 -36.80
CA ILE A 448 -8.39 15.91 -37.50
C ILE A 448 -7.92 16.26 -38.92
N ASP A 449 -6.61 16.27 -39.15
CA ASP A 449 -6.02 16.57 -40.46
C ASP A 449 -6.13 15.38 -41.43
N ASN A 450 -6.49 14.19 -40.94
CA ASN A 450 -6.64 13.01 -41.77
C ASN A 450 -7.96 13.04 -42.56
N GLU A 451 -7.86 12.82 -43.87
CA GLU A 451 -8.99 12.93 -44.80
C GLU A 451 -10.14 11.96 -44.47
N PHE A 452 -9.84 10.75 -44.02
CA PHE A 452 -10.84 9.76 -43.63
C PHE A 452 -11.65 10.21 -42.41
N ILE A 453 -10.97 10.70 -41.37
CA ILE A 453 -11.65 11.22 -40.17
C ILE A 453 -12.48 12.44 -40.51
N ARG A 454 -11.92 13.39 -41.28
CA ARG A 454 -12.57 14.66 -41.60
C ARG A 454 -13.77 14.50 -42.52
N ASN A 455 -13.71 13.61 -43.50
CA ASN A 455 -14.68 13.54 -44.59
C ASN A 455 -15.59 12.29 -44.57
N ILE A 456 -15.22 11.25 -43.80
CA ILE A 456 -15.92 9.94 -43.84
C ILE A 456 -16.46 9.53 -42.46
N HIS A 457 -15.62 9.54 -41.42
CA HIS A 457 -15.99 8.98 -40.11
C HIS A 457 -16.55 9.99 -39.10
N HIS A 458 -15.99 11.21 -39.05
CA HIS A 458 -16.42 12.33 -38.19
C HIS A 458 -16.42 12.08 -36.66
N ASP A 459 -15.76 11.02 -36.18
CA ASP A 459 -15.66 10.67 -34.76
C ASP A 459 -14.20 10.47 -34.33
N ASP A 460 -13.91 10.63 -33.04
CA ASP A 460 -12.59 10.41 -32.44
C ASP A 460 -12.31 8.94 -32.09
N LYS A 461 -13.34 8.08 -32.18
CA LYS A 461 -13.29 6.63 -31.93
C LYS A 461 -13.80 5.82 -33.11
N ILE A 462 -13.22 4.64 -33.34
CA ILE A 462 -13.66 3.71 -34.38
C ILE A 462 -14.17 2.40 -33.77
N ALA A 463 -15.48 2.18 -33.84
CA ALA A 463 -16.15 0.95 -33.41
C ALA A 463 -16.01 -0.18 -34.45
N MET A 464 -16.36 -1.42 -34.04
CA MET A 464 -16.52 -2.60 -34.94
C MET A 464 -15.25 -3.13 -35.63
N VAL A 465 -14.07 -2.56 -35.36
CA VAL A 465 -12.79 -3.04 -35.91
C VAL A 465 -12.18 -4.18 -35.08
N ILE A 466 -12.40 -4.18 -33.76
CA ILE A 466 -11.89 -5.17 -32.81
C ILE A 466 -13.03 -5.87 -32.06
N SER A 467 -12.80 -7.11 -31.61
CA SER A 467 -13.80 -7.89 -30.89
C SER A 467 -13.94 -7.43 -29.43
N TRP A 468 -15.10 -7.69 -28.80
CA TRP A 468 -15.30 -7.42 -27.38
C TRP A 468 -14.28 -8.17 -26.50
N ASP A 469 -13.91 -9.40 -26.87
CA ASP A 469 -12.88 -10.16 -26.17
C ASP A 469 -11.51 -9.48 -26.26
N ASP A 470 -11.16 -8.89 -27.41
CA ASP A 470 -9.92 -8.14 -27.58
C ASP A 470 -9.95 -6.80 -26.82
N VAL A 471 -11.12 -6.14 -26.71
CA VAL A 471 -11.31 -4.94 -25.86
C VAL A 471 -11.10 -5.29 -24.38
N ASP A 472 -11.66 -6.41 -23.90
CA ASP A 472 -11.49 -6.86 -22.53
C ASP A 472 -10.05 -7.33 -22.25
N ARG A 473 -9.40 -8.01 -23.20
CA ARG A 473 -7.97 -8.32 -23.11
C ARG A 473 -7.13 -7.04 -23.05
N ALA A 474 -7.43 -6.06 -23.89
CA ALA A 474 -6.75 -4.76 -23.88
C ALA A 474 -6.95 -4.03 -22.55
N LYS A 475 -8.15 -4.09 -21.98
CA LYS A 475 -8.50 -3.54 -20.67
C LYS A 475 -7.76 -4.23 -19.54
N ASN A 476 -7.66 -5.55 -19.54
CA ASN A 476 -6.91 -6.28 -18.51
C ASN A 476 -5.41 -5.98 -18.59
N LEU A 477 -4.86 -5.87 -19.80
CA LEU A 477 -3.46 -5.49 -20.01
C LEU A 477 -3.22 -4.00 -19.69
N SER A 478 -4.15 -3.10 -19.98
CA SER A 478 -4.06 -1.69 -19.61
C SER A 478 -4.17 -1.50 -18.10
N LEU A 479 -5.02 -2.26 -17.41
CA LEU A 479 -5.10 -2.30 -15.96
C LEU A 479 -3.80 -2.82 -15.34
N ARG A 480 -3.25 -3.92 -15.87
CA ARG A 480 -1.93 -4.43 -15.43
C ARG A 480 -0.82 -3.40 -15.67
N LEU A 481 -0.76 -2.80 -16.85
CA LEU A 481 0.18 -1.70 -17.13
C LEU A 481 -0.08 -0.49 -16.24
N GLY A 482 -1.32 -0.19 -15.85
CA GLY A 482 -1.64 0.92 -14.93
C GLY A 482 -1.24 0.62 -13.49
N ASP A 483 -1.46 -0.61 -13.02
CA ASP A 483 -0.95 -1.11 -11.74
C ASP A 483 0.57 -1.11 -11.71
N ILE A 484 1.20 -1.33 -12.87
CA ILE A 484 2.65 -1.31 -13.07
C ILE A 484 3.20 0.08 -13.40
N ASP A 485 2.42 1.04 -13.90
CA ASP A 485 2.83 2.44 -14.11
C ASP A 485 3.18 3.11 -12.77
N ARG A 486 2.52 2.63 -11.69
CA ARG A 486 2.93 2.85 -10.29
C ARG A 486 4.41 2.48 -10.07
N GLY A 487 4.84 1.41 -10.72
CA GLY A 487 6.23 1.00 -10.89
C GLY A 487 6.99 1.65 -12.05
N ALA A 488 6.42 2.20 -13.13
CA ALA A 488 7.21 2.84 -14.20
C ALA A 488 7.82 4.19 -13.77
N SER A 489 7.23 4.83 -12.76
CA SER A 489 7.87 5.90 -11.97
C SER A 489 9.22 5.45 -11.35
N SER A 490 9.39 4.15 -11.08
CA SER A 490 10.65 3.49 -10.65
C SER A 490 11.80 3.66 -11.65
N VAL A 491 11.52 3.62 -12.95
CA VAL A 491 12.55 3.72 -13.99
C VAL A 491 13.28 5.06 -13.91
N ARG A 492 12.55 6.15 -13.62
CA ARG A 492 13.14 7.48 -13.35
C ARG A 492 13.84 7.54 -12.00
N ASN A 493 13.33 6.81 -11.00
CA ASN A 493 13.79 6.86 -9.61
C ASN A 493 14.99 5.93 -9.31
N ARG A 494 15.35 4.96 -10.17
CA ARG A 494 16.53 4.10 -9.95
C ARG A 494 17.82 4.89 -9.75
N SER A 495 18.06 5.85 -10.65
CA SER A 495 19.23 6.73 -10.54
C SER A 495 19.17 7.63 -9.30
N PHE A 496 17.97 7.91 -8.78
CA PHE A 496 17.79 8.63 -7.52
C PHE A 496 18.14 7.71 -6.34
N PHE A 497 17.62 6.49 -6.29
CA PHE A 497 17.94 5.51 -5.23
C PHE A 497 19.43 5.20 -5.16
N ASP A 498 20.08 4.96 -6.29
CA ASP A 498 21.51 4.63 -6.29
C ASP A 498 22.37 5.81 -5.80
N ARG A 499 21.95 7.06 -6.02
CA ARG A 499 22.65 8.26 -5.54
C ARG A 499 22.35 8.59 -4.09
N VAL A 500 21.08 8.49 -3.68
CA VAL A 500 20.66 8.67 -2.29
C VAL A 500 21.29 7.59 -1.40
N ASP A 501 21.38 6.35 -1.89
CA ASP A 501 22.04 5.25 -1.15
C ASP A 501 23.51 5.55 -0.85
N ILE A 502 24.24 6.14 -1.80
CA ILE A 502 25.63 6.58 -1.57
C ILE A 502 25.67 7.67 -0.50
N VAL A 503 24.86 8.73 -0.66
CA VAL A 503 24.82 9.87 0.28
C VAL A 503 24.47 9.42 1.70
N ILE A 504 23.48 8.54 1.89
CA ILE A 504 23.10 8.07 3.23
C ILE A 504 24.19 7.19 3.83
N LYS A 505 24.84 6.33 3.04
CA LYS A 505 25.94 5.51 3.53
C LYS A 505 27.08 6.38 4.05
N ASP A 506 27.44 7.42 3.31
CA ASP A 506 28.48 8.36 3.72
C ASP A 506 28.10 9.06 5.03
N ILE A 507 26.86 9.56 5.16
CA ILE A 507 26.38 10.21 6.40
C ILE A 507 26.27 9.22 7.57
N LEU A 508 25.87 7.97 7.32
CA LEU A 508 25.86 6.89 8.33
C LEU A 508 27.26 6.52 8.81
N LEU A 509 28.28 6.71 7.97
CA LEU A 509 29.68 6.53 8.33
C LEU A 509 30.17 7.73 9.14
N GLU A 510 29.94 8.95 8.68
CA GLU A 510 30.29 10.19 9.39
C GLU A 510 29.65 10.24 10.79
N LYS A 511 28.35 9.98 10.94
CA LYS A 511 27.69 9.97 12.26
C LYS A 511 28.21 8.88 13.19
N LEU A 512 28.67 7.74 12.64
CA LEU A 512 29.32 6.72 13.45
C LEU A 512 30.69 7.20 13.93
N ASP A 513 31.47 7.83 13.04
CA ASP A 513 32.78 8.37 13.37
C ASP A 513 32.63 9.47 14.45
N ASP A 514 31.63 10.36 14.33
CA ASP A 514 31.30 11.36 15.35
C ASP A 514 30.89 10.74 16.70
N ASP A 515 30.07 9.68 16.69
CA ASP A 515 29.69 8.95 17.90
C ASP A 515 30.91 8.26 18.55
N ILE A 516 31.82 7.71 17.75
CA ILE A 516 33.09 7.12 18.20
C ILE A 516 33.97 8.22 18.82
N GLU A 517 34.14 9.35 18.15
CA GLU A 517 34.94 10.48 18.64
C GLU A 517 34.37 11.10 19.92
N SER A 518 33.06 11.27 20.00
CA SER A 518 32.33 11.77 21.18
C SER A 518 32.51 10.83 22.38
N MET A 519 32.43 9.51 22.17
CA MET A 519 32.70 8.52 23.21
C MET A 519 34.17 8.48 23.62
N LEU A 520 35.12 8.56 22.68
CA LEU A 520 36.55 8.66 22.98
C LEU A 520 36.87 9.92 23.78
N THR A 521 36.21 11.03 23.47
CA THR A 521 36.32 12.30 24.21
C THR A 521 35.76 12.16 25.62
N SER A 522 34.58 11.55 25.77
CA SER A 522 34.00 11.24 27.08
C SER A 522 34.89 10.33 27.95
N ILE A 523 35.58 9.36 27.32
CA ILE A 523 36.56 8.49 27.99
C ILE A 523 37.80 9.29 28.44
N LYS A 524 38.31 10.20 27.60
CA LYS A 524 39.41 11.11 27.96
C LYS A 524 39.02 12.03 29.12
N GLU A 525 37.83 12.64 29.06
CA GLU A 525 37.35 13.52 30.14
C GLU A 525 37.18 12.77 31.47
N LEU A 526 36.71 11.52 31.44
CA LEU A 526 36.63 10.66 32.62
C LEU A 526 38.01 10.35 33.20
N ARG A 527 39.02 10.14 32.33
CA ARG A 527 40.41 9.93 32.73
C ARG A 527 41.01 11.16 33.40
N GLU A 528 40.65 12.36 32.93
CA GLU A 528 41.17 13.63 33.42
C GLU A 528 40.47 14.14 34.68
N LYS A 529 39.14 13.97 34.82
CA LYS A 529 38.36 14.54 35.94
C LYS A 529 38.51 13.82 37.28
N ALA A 530 38.98 12.57 37.31
CA ALA A 530 38.91 11.74 38.51
C ALA A 530 40.27 11.24 39.03
N GLY A 531 41.40 11.76 38.54
CA GLY A 531 42.73 11.39 39.08
C GLY A 531 43.11 9.93 38.85
N TYR A 532 42.52 9.26 37.85
CA TYR A 532 42.76 7.85 37.51
C TYR A 532 44.14 7.56 36.89
N GLN A 533 45.10 8.48 36.97
CA GLN A 533 46.46 8.23 36.45
C GLN A 533 47.17 7.09 37.19
N ASP A 534 46.82 6.83 38.46
CA ASP A 534 47.49 5.86 39.33
C ASP A 534 46.60 4.67 39.76
N MET A 535 45.34 4.58 39.31
CA MET A 535 44.38 3.52 39.71
C MET A 535 43.75 2.84 38.48
N ALA A 536 44.55 2.02 37.80
CA ALA A 536 44.19 1.38 36.54
C ALA A 536 42.94 0.47 36.65
N ASP A 537 42.79 -0.30 37.73
CA ASP A 537 41.70 -1.27 37.87
C ASP A 537 40.32 -0.60 38.04
N GLU A 538 40.24 0.52 38.77
CA GLU A 538 39.00 1.29 38.92
C GLU A 538 38.62 2.03 37.63
N PHE A 539 39.62 2.53 36.88
CA PHE A 539 39.43 3.12 35.57
C PHE A 539 38.91 2.11 34.55
N PHE A 540 39.50 0.90 34.50
CA PHE A 540 39.02 -0.19 33.65
C PHE A 540 37.60 -0.58 34.03
N THR A 541 37.28 -0.73 35.32
CA THR A 541 35.91 -1.06 35.77
C THR A 541 34.88 0.01 35.38
N ALA A 542 35.26 1.30 35.36
CA ALA A 542 34.38 2.40 34.97
C ALA A 542 34.21 2.54 33.44
N ILE A 543 35.17 2.06 32.65
CA ILE A 543 35.21 2.17 31.19
C ILE A 543 34.74 0.89 30.49
N GLU A 544 34.89 -0.27 31.11
CA GLU A 544 34.45 -1.58 30.63
C GLU A 544 33.02 -1.54 30.05
N PRO A 545 32.01 -0.92 30.71
CA PRO A 545 30.66 -0.85 30.16
C PRO A 545 30.58 0.02 28.89
N ARG A 546 31.41 1.07 28.80
CA ARG A 546 31.46 1.99 27.65
C ARG A 546 32.19 1.37 26.46
N ILE A 547 33.29 0.65 26.70
CA ILE A 547 34.00 -0.14 25.68
C ILE A 547 33.11 -1.29 25.20
N GLN A 548 32.41 -1.98 26.10
CA GLN A 548 31.47 -3.04 25.72
C GLN A 548 30.29 -2.50 24.92
N SER A 549 29.75 -1.33 25.27
CA SER A 549 28.70 -0.66 24.49
C SER A 549 29.21 -0.25 23.10
N LEU A 550 30.41 0.34 23.00
CA LEU A 550 31.04 0.69 21.73
C LEU A 550 31.35 -0.56 20.88
N THR A 551 31.85 -1.61 21.50
CA THR A 551 32.16 -2.89 20.84
C THR A 551 30.88 -3.55 20.35
N LYS A 552 29.78 -3.54 21.13
CA LYS A 552 28.45 -3.98 20.68
C LYS A 552 27.94 -3.19 19.48
N ARG A 553 28.06 -1.85 19.51
CA ARG A 553 27.64 -0.96 18.41
C ARG A 553 28.48 -1.15 17.14
N ILE A 554 29.80 -1.36 17.27
CA ILE A 554 30.72 -1.62 16.14
C ILE A 554 30.53 -3.05 15.59
N SER A 555 30.38 -4.06 16.45
CA SER A 555 30.15 -5.45 16.03
C SER A 555 28.77 -5.67 15.41
N ALA A 556 27.77 -4.87 15.78
CA ALA A 556 26.49 -4.80 15.06
C ALA A 556 26.65 -4.24 13.62
N LYS A 557 27.72 -3.48 13.34
CA LYS A 557 28.02 -2.87 12.02
C LYS A 557 28.91 -3.72 11.11
N TYR A 558 29.75 -4.60 11.66
CA TYR A 558 30.69 -5.43 10.89
C TYR A 558 30.35 -6.92 10.97
N ILE A 559 29.10 -7.28 10.65
CA ILE A 559 28.81 -8.66 10.28
C ILE A 559 29.19 -8.81 8.81
N ASP A 560 30.44 -9.20 8.59
CA ASP A 560 30.97 -9.46 7.26
C ASP A 560 30.09 -10.47 6.52
N ARG A 561 29.55 -10.03 5.38
CA ARG A 561 28.67 -10.86 4.54
C ARG A 561 29.41 -12.10 4.07
N GLU A 562 30.71 -12.02 3.81
CA GLU A 562 31.53 -13.17 3.42
C GLU A 562 31.64 -14.18 4.57
N GLN A 563 31.74 -13.73 5.83
CA GLN A 563 31.71 -14.64 6.99
C GLN A 563 30.36 -15.35 7.18
N ILE A 564 29.24 -14.71 6.83
CA ILE A 564 27.93 -15.37 6.84
C ILE A 564 27.82 -16.36 5.70
N VAL A 565 28.28 -16.02 4.51
CA VAL A 565 28.31 -16.93 3.36
C VAL A 565 29.15 -18.16 3.72
N ASP A 566 30.36 -17.96 4.26
CA ASP A 566 31.22 -19.03 4.75
C ASP A 566 30.54 -19.88 5.83
N PHE A 567 29.77 -19.26 6.73
CA PHE A 567 28.99 -19.97 7.73
C PHE A 567 27.94 -20.89 7.09
N PHE A 568 27.18 -20.40 6.10
CA PHE A 568 26.19 -21.21 5.40
C PHE A 568 26.83 -22.32 4.55
N VAL A 569 27.91 -22.02 3.83
CA VAL A 569 28.67 -23.02 3.06
C VAL A 569 29.21 -24.12 3.97
N LYS A 570 29.67 -23.79 5.19
CA LYS A 570 30.12 -24.78 6.19
C LYS A 570 28.97 -25.63 6.76
N LEU A 571 27.76 -25.08 6.83
CA LEU A 571 26.56 -25.81 7.29
C LEU A 571 25.94 -26.68 6.19
N ASP A 572 26.27 -26.42 4.94
CA ASP A 572 25.81 -27.18 3.79
C ASP A 572 26.73 -28.39 3.52
N ASP A 573 26.39 -29.53 4.11
CA ASP A 573 27.12 -30.79 3.92
C ASP A 573 26.72 -31.54 2.63
N LYS A 574 25.84 -30.96 1.80
CA LYS A 574 25.26 -31.59 0.60
C LYS A 574 25.40 -30.78 -0.69
N GLY A 575 26.03 -29.60 -0.66
CA GLY A 575 26.22 -28.75 -1.84
C GLY A 575 24.92 -28.09 -2.33
N CYS A 576 23.96 -27.87 -1.43
CA CYS A 576 22.70 -27.19 -1.70
C CYS A 576 22.83 -25.66 -1.86
N TRP A 577 23.88 -25.03 -1.33
CA TRP A 577 24.08 -23.58 -1.37
C TRP A 577 24.11 -23.03 -2.79
N ASP A 578 24.85 -23.68 -3.69
CA ASP A 578 24.98 -23.25 -5.08
C ASP A 578 23.71 -23.48 -5.91
N ARG A 579 22.78 -24.31 -5.41
CA ARG A 579 21.48 -24.57 -6.03
C ARG A 579 20.43 -23.51 -5.70
N LEU A 580 20.70 -22.64 -4.72
CA LEU A 580 19.83 -21.52 -4.40
C LEU A 580 20.02 -20.38 -5.40
N ASP A 581 18.91 -19.73 -5.76
CA ASP A 581 18.98 -18.42 -6.41
C ASP A 581 19.48 -17.33 -5.44
N GLU A 582 19.88 -16.20 -6.02
CA GLU A 582 20.43 -15.07 -5.25
C GLU A 582 19.41 -14.43 -4.30
N GLU A 583 18.10 -14.57 -4.57
CA GLU A 583 17.05 -14.05 -3.70
C GLU A 583 16.94 -14.87 -2.41
N CYS A 584 16.95 -16.20 -2.52
CA CYS A 584 16.97 -17.12 -1.40
C CYS A 584 18.26 -16.97 -0.58
N LYS A 585 19.43 -16.89 -1.23
CA LYS A 585 20.70 -16.63 -0.54
C LYS A 585 20.66 -15.31 0.22
N SER A 586 20.15 -14.24 -0.40
CA SER A 586 20.00 -12.93 0.23
C SER A 586 19.09 -12.98 1.46
N MET A 587 17.96 -13.69 1.40
CA MET A 587 17.05 -13.85 2.53
C MET A 587 17.68 -14.66 3.68
N MET A 588 18.41 -15.74 3.38
CA MET A 588 19.13 -16.53 4.40
C MET A 588 20.22 -15.69 5.07
N ILE A 589 20.99 -14.93 4.29
CA ILE A 589 22.01 -14.00 4.80
C ILE A 589 21.36 -12.94 5.69
N THR A 590 20.27 -12.32 5.23
CA THR A 590 19.54 -11.29 5.98
C THR A 590 19.04 -11.82 7.32
N SER A 591 18.49 -13.04 7.34
CA SER A 591 18.06 -13.71 8.56
C SER A 591 19.19 -13.84 9.59
N GLU A 592 20.38 -14.26 9.16
CA GLU A 592 21.56 -14.41 10.03
C GLU A 592 22.11 -13.06 10.50
N ILE A 593 22.13 -12.04 9.63
CA ILE A 593 22.52 -10.66 10.00
C ILE A 593 21.59 -10.17 11.10
N VAL A 594 20.27 -10.21 10.87
CA VAL A 594 19.27 -9.72 11.81
C VAL A 594 19.37 -10.44 13.15
N TYR A 595 19.54 -11.76 13.16
CA TYR A 595 19.75 -12.51 14.41
C TYR A 595 20.99 -12.01 15.17
N ARG A 596 22.15 -11.96 14.52
CA ARG A 596 23.41 -11.54 15.14
C ARG A 596 23.35 -10.11 15.65
N THR A 597 22.69 -9.22 14.91
CA THR A 597 22.42 -7.83 15.33
C THR A 597 21.54 -7.80 16.58
N LEU A 598 20.41 -8.52 16.61
CA LEU A 598 19.50 -8.55 17.75
C LEU A 598 20.16 -9.11 19.01
N VAL A 599 20.92 -10.20 18.86
CA VAL A 599 21.67 -10.83 19.97
C VAL A 599 22.74 -9.92 20.56
N SER A 600 23.34 -9.05 19.74
CA SER A 600 24.38 -8.14 20.18
C SER A 600 23.87 -6.94 20.98
N ARG A 601 22.56 -6.67 21.00
CA ARG A 601 21.98 -5.50 21.68
C ARG A 601 22.05 -5.60 23.22
N GLU A 602 21.88 -4.48 23.89
CA GLU A 602 21.86 -4.41 25.37
C GLU A 602 20.52 -4.89 25.96
N ASP A 603 19.43 -4.70 25.24
CA ASP A 603 18.06 -5.10 25.58
C ASP A 603 17.67 -6.47 25.01
N ALA A 604 18.65 -7.26 24.54
CA ALA A 604 18.48 -8.52 23.82
C ALA A 604 17.54 -9.53 24.50
N ASP A 605 17.41 -9.50 25.82
CA ASP A 605 16.51 -10.37 26.61
C ASP A 605 15.03 -9.97 26.55
N SER A 606 14.72 -8.81 25.97
CA SER A 606 13.38 -8.23 25.86
C SER A 606 12.92 -7.97 24.42
N LEU A 607 13.78 -8.27 23.44
CA LEU A 607 13.52 -8.04 22.03
C LEU A 607 12.71 -9.15 21.38
N ASP A 608 11.91 -8.77 20.36
CA ASP A 608 11.27 -9.72 19.46
C ASP A 608 12.26 -10.19 18.39
N TYR A 609 12.55 -11.49 18.37
CA TYR A 609 13.42 -12.11 17.38
C TYR A 609 12.69 -12.57 16.12
N SER A 610 11.38 -12.35 16.02
CA SER A 610 10.60 -12.68 14.82
C SER A 610 11.20 -12.16 13.51
N PRO A 611 11.82 -10.95 13.45
CA PRO A 611 12.41 -10.46 12.20
C PRO A 611 13.55 -11.35 11.66
N SER A 612 14.23 -12.10 12.53
CA SER A 612 15.27 -13.06 12.11
C SER A 612 14.70 -14.32 11.47
N MET A 613 13.49 -14.74 11.84
CA MET A 613 12.86 -15.97 11.33
C MET A 613 12.05 -15.74 10.05
N ILE A 614 11.46 -14.56 9.87
CA ILE A 614 10.60 -14.24 8.72
C ILE A 614 11.28 -14.55 7.38
N PRO A 615 12.53 -14.13 7.11
CA PRO A 615 13.18 -14.42 5.83
C PRO A 615 13.32 -15.93 5.57
N LEU A 616 13.63 -16.74 6.59
CA LEU A 616 13.73 -18.21 6.43
C LEU A 616 12.37 -18.83 6.09
N THR A 617 11.28 -18.38 6.73
CA THR A 617 9.93 -18.86 6.37
C THR A 617 9.51 -18.46 4.96
N LYS A 618 10.06 -17.36 4.43
CA LYS A 618 9.83 -16.91 3.06
C LYS A 618 10.63 -17.71 2.04
N VAL A 619 11.86 -18.10 2.35
CA VAL A 619 12.63 -19.04 1.53
C VAL A 619 11.90 -20.38 1.42
N ILE A 620 11.41 -20.91 2.54
CA ILE A 620 10.60 -22.14 2.54
C ILE A 620 9.35 -21.99 1.67
N GLU A 621 8.60 -20.89 1.83
CA GLU A 621 7.41 -20.60 1.00
C GLU A 621 7.76 -20.50 -0.48
N TYR A 622 8.86 -19.84 -0.83
CA TYR A 622 9.32 -19.68 -2.21
C TYR A 622 9.61 -21.02 -2.86
N LEU A 623 10.41 -21.87 -2.20
CA LEU A 623 10.76 -23.21 -2.69
C LEU A 623 9.52 -24.12 -2.84
N LEU A 624 8.58 -24.04 -1.91
CA LEU A 624 7.31 -24.79 -2.01
C LEU A 624 6.43 -24.27 -3.14
N ASN A 625 6.46 -22.96 -3.43
CA ASN A 625 5.73 -22.39 -4.55
C ASN A 625 6.32 -22.78 -5.91
N ASP A 626 7.64 -22.94 -6.02
CA ASP A 626 8.26 -23.50 -7.23
C ASP A 626 7.73 -24.91 -7.54
N ILE A 627 7.61 -25.76 -6.51
CA ILE A 627 6.97 -27.08 -6.64
C ILE A 627 5.50 -26.93 -7.06
N TYR A 628 4.75 -26.06 -6.38
CA TYR A 628 3.33 -25.84 -6.68
C TYR A 628 3.10 -25.39 -8.12
N ILE A 629 3.87 -24.43 -8.64
CA ILE A 629 3.75 -23.93 -10.01
C ILE A 629 3.92 -25.07 -11.02
N LYS A 630 4.81 -26.03 -10.74
CA LYS A 630 5.07 -27.19 -11.60
C LYS A 630 3.94 -28.23 -11.57
N ILE A 631 3.12 -28.28 -10.52
CA ILE A 631 2.06 -29.29 -10.35
C ILE A 631 0.63 -28.75 -10.42
N LYS A 632 0.40 -27.44 -10.29
CA LYS A 632 -0.94 -26.85 -10.09
C LYS A 632 -1.95 -27.18 -11.20
N TYR A 633 -1.48 -27.38 -12.42
CA TYR A 633 -2.32 -27.75 -13.56
C TYR A 633 -2.74 -29.23 -13.58
N ASN A 634 -2.18 -30.07 -12.70
CA ASN A 634 -2.62 -31.45 -12.49
C ASN A 634 -3.72 -31.54 -11.41
N ILE A 635 -4.08 -30.43 -10.75
CA ILE A 635 -5.10 -30.42 -9.69
C ILE A 635 -6.48 -30.22 -10.34
N VAL A 636 -7.38 -31.17 -10.12
CA VAL A 636 -8.75 -31.15 -10.65
C VAL A 636 -9.69 -30.77 -9.52
N PHE A 637 -10.24 -29.56 -9.58
CA PHE A 637 -11.05 -28.96 -8.51
C PHE A 637 -12.51 -29.37 -8.50
N ASP A 638 -13.05 -29.80 -9.64
CA ASP A 638 -14.47 -30.08 -9.86
C ASP A 638 -14.69 -31.09 -10.99
N GLY A 639 -15.79 -31.84 -10.93
CA GLY A 639 -16.19 -32.82 -11.95
C GLY A 639 -15.65 -34.25 -11.75
N PRO A 640 -15.93 -35.16 -12.70
CA PRO A 640 -15.40 -36.53 -12.69
C PRO A 640 -13.87 -36.51 -12.74
N GLY A 641 -13.21 -37.11 -11.75
CA GLY A 641 -11.74 -37.11 -11.63
C GLY A 641 -11.17 -36.05 -10.68
N MET A 642 -12.01 -35.37 -9.89
CA MET A 642 -11.59 -34.52 -8.78
C MET A 642 -10.57 -35.25 -7.88
N ASN A 643 -9.41 -34.64 -7.67
CA ASN A 643 -8.26 -35.23 -6.95
C ASN A 643 -7.83 -34.38 -5.74
N ILE A 644 -8.73 -33.54 -5.24
CA ILE A 644 -8.56 -32.71 -4.05
C ILE A 644 -9.85 -32.75 -3.21
N ASP A 645 -9.75 -32.61 -1.89
CA ASP A 645 -10.94 -32.53 -1.04
C ASP A 645 -11.61 -31.15 -1.13
N SER A 646 -12.94 -31.13 -1.06
CA SER A 646 -13.75 -29.91 -1.21
C SER A 646 -13.42 -28.81 -0.19
N ASN A 647 -12.99 -29.19 1.02
CA ASN A 647 -12.60 -28.24 2.06
C ASN A 647 -11.22 -27.62 1.81
N SER A 648 -10.36 -28.29 1.04
CA SER A 648 -9.04 -27.80 0.66
C SER A 648 -9.06 -26.97 -0.61
N VAL A 649 -10.07 -27.09 -1.49
CA VAL A 649 -10.19 -26.30 -2.73
C VAL A 649 -9.96 -24.81 -2.48
N ARG A 650 -10.55 -24.26 -1.41
CA ARG A 650 -10.41 -22.84 -1.01
C ARG A 650 -8.98 -22.36 -0.79
N PHE A 651 -8.05 -23.28 -0.52
CA PHE A 651 -6.63 -22.94 -0.32
C PHE A 651 -5.87 -22.80 -1.64
N PHE A 652 -6.36 -23.41 -2.71
CA PHE A 652 -5.67 -23.52 -4.00
C PHE A 652 -6.42 -22.82 -5.15
N LYS A 653 -7.67 -22.41 -4.92
CA LYS A 653 -8.56 -21.78 -5.90
C LYS A 653 -9.46 -20.75 -5.20
N ASP A 654 -9.61 -19.56 -5.78
CA ASP A 654 -10.48 -18.51 -5.24
C ASP A 654 -11.96 -18.75 -5.55
N LYS A 655 -12.84 -18.21 -4.70
CA LYS A 655 -14.26 -18.64 -4.58
C LYS A 655 -15.11 -18.45 -5.86
N ASN A 656 -14.63 -17.71 -6.84
CA ASN A 656 -15.32 -17.42 -8.10
C ASN A 656 -14.44 -17.61 -9.35
N GLU A 657 -13.23 -18.14 -9.20
CA GLU A 657 -12.33 -18.35 -10.33
C GLU A 657 -12.34 -19.80 -10.76
N THR A 658 -12.06 -20.08 -12.03
CA THR A 658 -11.91 -21.44 -12.55
C THR A 658 -10.47 -21.96 -12.47
N GLU A 659 -9.50 -21.05 -12.39
CA GLU A 659 -8.07 -21.34 -12.41
C GLU A 659 -7.47 -21.52 -10.99
N PRO A 660 -6.37 -22.30 -10.85
CA PRO A 660 -5.62 -22.38 -9.61
C PRO A 660 -4.91 -21.05 -9.31
N LYS A 661 -4.74 -20.73 -8.01
CA LYS A 661 -3.98 -19.56 -7.54
C LYS A 661 -2.60 -19.51 -8.20
N GLU A 662 -2.10 -18.30 -8.46
CA GLU A 662 -0.74 -18.13 -9.00
C GLU A 662 0.33 -18.53 -7.98
N CYS A 663 0.13 -18.19 -6.71
CA CYS A 663 0.98 -18.55 -5.58
C CYS A 663 0.16 -18.91 -4.33
N LEU A 664 0.81 -19.59 -3.39
CA LEU A 664 0.24 -20.06 -2.13
C LEU A 664 1.00 -19.46 -0.95
N GLU A 665 0.26 -19.11 0.10
CA GLU A 665 0.85 -18.84 1.41
C GLU A 665 1.46 -20.13 2.00
N MET A 666 2.40 -19.99 2.93
CA MET A 666 3.18 -21.09 3.51
C MET A 666 2.33 -22.26 4.02
N GLY A 667 1.18 -21.98 4.65
CA GLY A 667 0.27 -23.03 5.14
C GLY A 667 -0.28 -23.91 4.02
N PRO A 668 -1.02 -23.32 3.05
CA PRO A 668 -1.40 -24.01 1.82
C PRO A 668 -0.23 -24.64 1.04
N ALA A 669 0.92 -23.97 0.98
CA ALA A 669 2.11 -24.47 0.28
C ALA A 669 2.68 -25.74 0.94
N ILE A 670 2.70 -25.84 2.28
CA ILE A 670 3.08 -27.08 2.99
C ILE A 670 2.09 -28.21 2.66
N ARG A 671 0.80 -27.90 2.52
CA ARG A 671 -0.24 -28.88 2.16
C ARG A 671 -0.04 -29.44 0.76
N VAL A 672 0.69 -28.78 -0.13
CA VAL A 672 1.08 -29.33 -1.44
C VAL A 672 1.79 -30.67 -1.27
N LEU A 673 2.61 -30.79 -0.24
CA LEU A 673 3.45 -31.96 0.00
C LEU A 673 2.71 -33.12 0.67
N SER A 674 1.49 -32.94 1.18
CA SER A 674 0.79 -33.95 1.97
C SER A 674 -0.22 -34.75 1.16
N ASP A 675 -0.55 -35.97 1.59
CA ASP A 675 -1.64 -36.76 1.00
C ASP A 675 -2.98 -36.59 1.71
N GLY A 676 -2.97 -35.88 2.84
CA GLY A 676 -4.16 -35.57 3.61
C GLY A 676 -3.84 -34.67 4.78
N PHE A 677 -4.71 -34.72 5.79
CA PHE A 677 -4.54 -33.95 7.01
C PHE A 677 -3.61 -34.70 7.97
N LEU A 678 -2.42 -34.14 8.21
CA LEU A 678 -1.40 -34.77 9.05
C LEU A 678 -1.80 -34.75 10.53
N LYS A 679 -1.75 -35.91 11.19
CA LYS A 679 -2.02 -36.12 12.62
C LYS A 679 -0.95 -36.98 13.27
N PHE A 680 -0.85 -36.95 14.59
CA PHE A 680 0.05 -37.81 15.35
C PHE A 680 -0.75 -38.89 16.09
N GLY A 681 -0.54 -40.15 15.70
CA GLY A 681 -1.15 -41.32 16.34
C GLY A 681 -0.18 -42.02 17.30
N ARG A 682 -0.64 -43.09 17.94
CA ARG A 682 0.19 -43.89 18.89
C ARG A 682 1.45 -44.52 18.27
N GLY A 683 1.53 -44.60 16.93
CA GLY A 683 2.65 -45.16 16.17
C GLY A 683 3.45 -44.14 15.36
N GLY A 684 3.24 -42.83 15.55
CA GLY A 684 3.90 -41.77 14.80
C GLY A 684 2.96 -40.99 13.87
N PRO A 685 3.51 -40.20 12.92
CA PRO A 685 2.70 -39.33 12.07
C PRO A 685 1.91 -40.13 11.02
N VAL A 686 0.63 -39.79 10.87
CA VAL A 686 -0.34 -40.44 9.97
C VAL A 686 -1.20 -39.41 9.27
N TYR A 687 -1.71 -39.72 8.08
CA TYR A 687 -2.71 -38.88 7.42
C TYR A 687 -4.12 -39.35 7.80
N SER A 688 -4.99 -38.42 8.20
CA SER A 688 -6.43 -38.66 8.25
C SER A 688 -7.07 -38.23 6.92
N SER A 689 -7.85 -39.12 6.29
CA SER A 689 -8.46 -38.87 4.99
C SER A 689 -9.65 -37.92 5.07
N TYR A 690 -9.79 -37.02 4.10
CA TYR A 690 -11.06 -36.36 3.82
C TYR A 690 -11.68 -36.70 2.46
N PHE A 691 -11.03 -37.45 1.54
CA PHE A 691 -11.72 -37.84 0.29
C PHE A 691 -11.11 -38.98 -0.56
N LEU A 692 -9.78 -39.23 -0.54
CA LEU A 692 -9.19 -40.28 -1.38
C LEU A 692 -9.28 -41.68 -0.72
N PRO A 693 -9.45 -42.76 -1.52
CA PRO A 693 -9.25 -44.13 -1.05
C PRO A 693 -7.89 -44.27 -0.34
N PRO A 694 -7.78 -45.07 0.74
CA PRO A 694 -6.54 -45.25 1.50
C PRO A 694 -5.31 -45.63 0.65
N ASP A 695 -5.56 -46.17 -0.53
CA ASP A 695 -4.66 -46.74 -1.52
C ASP A 695 -4.23 -45.75 -2.62
N LYS A 696 -4.63 -44.47 -2.55
CA LYS A 696 -4.25 -43.42 -3.50
C LYS A 696 -3.51 -42.26 -2.84
N SER A 697 -2.34 -41.90 -3.39
CA SER A 697 -1.56 -40.72 -2.96
C SER A 697 -1.94 -39.49 -3.79
N ARG A 698 -2.39 -38.44 -3.11
CA ARG A 698 -2.71 -37.15 -3.73
C ARG A 698 -1.49 -36.53 -4.42
N PHE A 699 -0.34 -36.58 -3.76
CA PHE A 699 0.91 -36.03 -4.28
C PHE A 699 1.37 -36.75 -5.55
N GLU A 700 1.18 -38.07 -5.62
CA GLU A 700 1.43 -38.83 -6.86
C GLU A 700 0.43 -38.47 -7.96
N GLU A 701 -0.86 -38.34 -7.65
CA GLU A 701 -1.88 -37.93 -8.64
C GLU A 701 -1.60 -36.52 -9.20
N TRP A 702 -1.02 -35.63 -8.40
CA TRP A 702 -0.57 -34.31 -8.85
C TRP A 702 0.79 -34.32 -9.57
N LYS A 703 1.39 -35.51 -9.75
CA LYS A 703 2.72 -35.73 -10.33
C LYS A 703 3.86 -35.10 -9.53
N GLY A 704 3.68 -34.89 -8.22
CA GLY A 704 4.67 -34.27 -7.34
C GLY A 704 6.00 -35.02 -7.30
N SER A 705 5.99 -36.35 -7.39
CA SER A 705 7.20 -37.20 -7.39
C SER A 705 8.06 -37.07 -8.66
N SER A 706 7.56 -36.37 -9.68
CA SER A 706 8.37 -35.93 -10.83
C SER A 706 9.35 -34.82 -10.44
N TYR A 707 9.09 -34.10 -9.35
CA TYR A 707 9.84 -32.91 -8.92
C TYR A 707 10.46 -33.06 -7.53
N ILE A 708 10.05 -34.05 -6.74
CA ILE A 708 10.63 -34.35 -5.42
C ILE A 708 10.98 -35.83 -5.34
N ASP A 709 12.17 -36.15 -4.83
CA ASP A 709 12.58 -37.51 -4.46
C ASP A 709 12.63 -37.67 -2.93
N TRP A 710 11.54 -38.20 -2.36
CA TRP A 710 11.45 -38.45 -0.92
C TRP A 710 12.45 -39.50 -0.41
N ASN A 711 13.00 -40.35 -1.29
CA ASN A 711 14.01 -41.35 -0.88
C ASN A 711 15.31 -40.69 -0.41
N LEU A 712 15.62 -39.49 -0.90
CA LEU A 712 16.80 -38.74 -0.52
C LEU A 712 16.76 -38.26 0.94
N LEU A 713 15.59 -38.21 1.58
CA LEU A 713 15.50 -37.89 3.02
C LEU A 713 16.19 -38.93 3.92
N LYS A 714 16.41 -40.16 3.45
CA LYS A 714 17.15 -41.18 4.20
C LYS A 714 18.61 -40.76 4.47
N ASP A 715 19.15 -39.84 3.67
CA ASP A 715 20.52 -39.34 3.83
C ASP A 715 20.64 -38.41 5.06
N PHE A 716 19.52 -37.99 5.64
CA PHE A 716 19.44 -37.23 6.89
C PHE A 716 19.00 -38.09 8.09
N LYS A 717 19.06 -39.42 7.96
CA LYS A 717 18.70 -40.38 9.02
C LYS A 717 19.40 -40.03 10.35
N GLY A 718 18.66 -40.12 11.44
CA GLY A 718 19.12 -39.76 12.78
C GLY A 718 18.93 -38.29 13.15
N THR A 719 18.52 -37.44 12.20
CA THR A 719 18.15 -36.04 12.51
C THR A 719 16.86 -36.01 13.33
N ARG A 720 16.91 -35.36 14.49
CA ARG A 720 15.74 -35.10 15.33
C ARG A 720 15.08 -33.80 14.90
N LEU A 721 13.76 -33.80 14.75
CA LEU A 721 12.98 -32.62 14.35
C LEU A 721 11.73 -32.50 15.22
N ASN A 722 11.42 -31.26 15.60
CA ASN A 722 10.14 -30.93 16.22
C ASN A 722 9.07 -30.85 15.14
N CYS A 723 7.86 -31.34 15.45
CA CYS A 723 6.76 -31.42 14.51
C CYS A 723 5.44 -30.98 15.16
N ASN A 724 4.57 -30.37 14.36
CA ASN A 724 3.17 -30.11 14.69
C ASN A 724 2.24 -30.82 13.69
N SER A 725 1.07 -31.26 14.16
CA SER A 725 -0.03 -31.71 13.30
C SER A 725 -0.76 -30.51 12.69
N PHE A 726 -1.69 -30.75 11.77
CA PHE A 726 -2.49 -29.68 11.15
C PHE A 726 -3.68 -29.22 12.03
N ASP A 727 -3.79 -29.73 13.27
CA ASP A 727 -4.84 -29.34 14.22
C ASP A 727 -4.70 -27.86 14.63
N LYS A 728 -5.78 -27.24 15.13
CA LYS A 728 -5.77 -25.80 15.50
C LYS A 728 -4.83 -25.46 16.66
N GLU A 729 -4.65 -26.40 17.59
CA GLU A 729 -3.72 -26.29 18.74
C GLU A 729 -2.92 -27.59 18.87
N PRO A 730 -1.96 -27.85 17.96
CA PRO A 730 -1.29 -29.14 17.91
C PRO A 730 -0.19 -29.20 18.98
N PRO A 731 -0.10 -30.30 19.78
CA PRO A 731 1.05 -30.48 20.66
C PRO A 731 2.33 -30.60 19.83
N VAL A 732 3.45 -30.10 20.36
CA VAL A 732 4.77 -30.31 19.76
C VAL A 732 5.24 -31.72 20.10
N GLN A 733 5.57 -32.51 19.08
CA GLN A 733 6.19 -33.83 19.23
C GLN A 733 7.51 -33.87 18.48
N GLN A 734 8.49 -34.60 19.02
CA GLN A 734 9.78 -34.77 18.37
C GLN A 734 9.87 -36.13 17.70
N PHE A 735 10.28 -36.15 16.44
CA PHE A 735 10.50 -37.37 15.66
C PHE A 735 11.92 -37.41 15.11
N VAL A 736 12.37 -38.61 14.70
CA VAL A 736 13.72 -38.83 14.17
C VAL A 736 13.61 -39.42 12.79
N LEU A 737 14.27 -38.82 11.79
CA LEU A 737 14.27 -39.36 10.43
C LEU A 737 14.88 -40.77 10.41
N GLY A 738 14.17 -41.70 9.78
CA GLY A 738 14.51 -43.10 9.63
C GLY A 738 14.94 -43.46 8.20
N SER A 739 14.75 -44.71 7.82
CA SER A 739 15.06 -45.21 6.47
C SER A 739 13.83 -45.30 5.55
N ASP A 740 12.63 -45.12 6.09
CA ASP A 740 11.37 -45.18 5.35
C ASP A 740 11.02 -43.80 4.76
N ALA A 741 10.86 -43.73 3.43
CA ALA A 741 10.66 -42.47 2.71
C ALA A 741 9.35 -41.77 3.07
N GLU A 742 8.27 -42.53 3.24
CA GLU A 742 6.94 -41.97 3.53
C GLU A 742 6.81 -41.51 4.98
N TYR A 743 7.42 -42.24 5.92
CA TYR A 743 7.60 -41.79 7.30
C TYR A 743 8.41 -40.49 7.34
N ASN A 744 9.55 -40.45 6.65
CA ASN A 744 10.41 -39.27 6.60
C ASN A 744 9.69 -38.06 6.00
N ARG A 745 8.92 -38.25 4.93
CA ARG A 745 8.07 -37.21 4.32
C ARG A 745 7.10 -36.62 5.34
N LYS A 746 6.40 -37.46 6.12
CA LYS A 746 5.45 -36.99 7.15
C LYS A 746 6.14 -36.23 8.28
N VAL A 747 7.29 -36.70 8.73
CA VAL A 747 8.12 -36.00 9.73
C VAL A 747 8.54 -34.63 9.20
N PHE A 748 9.06 -34.57 7.97
CA PHE A 748 9.46 -33.34 7.31
C PHE A 748 8.32 -32.32 7.20
N ILE A 749 7.14 -32.75 6.72
CA ILE A 749 5.94 -31.91 6.65
C ILE A 749 5.51 -31.41 8.03
N GLY A 750 5.53 -32.28 9.04
CA GLY A 750 5.22 -31.90 10.42
C GLY A 750 6.19 -30.85 10.97
N SER A 751 7.46 -30.89 10.55
CA SER A 751 8.45 -29.89 10.95
C SER A 751 8.30 -28.54 10.24
N LEU A 752 7.91 -28.54 8.96
CA LEU A 752 7.52 -27.30 8.28
C LEU A 752 6.30 -26.66 8.95
N GLU A 753 5.33 -27.48 9.37
CA GLU A 753 4.15 -27.02 10.11
C GLU A 753 4.51 -26.44 11.47
N TYR A 754 5.51 -27.03 12.16
CA TYR A 754 6.05 -26.50 13.42
C TYR A 754 6.65 -25.11 13.23
N ILE A 755 7.49 -24.90 12.21
CA ILE A 755 8.06 -23.58 11.91
C ILE A 755 6.95 -22.57 11.60
N LYS A 756 5.95 -22.93 10.78
CA LYS A 756 4.83 -22.06 10.45
C LYS A 756 4.03 -21.65 11.69
N ASN A 757 3.63 -22.60 12.53
CA ASN A 757 2.76 -22.31 13.67
C ASN A 757 3.45 -21.48 14.74
N ASN A 758 4.75 -21.72 14.99
CA ASN A 758 5.48 -20.99 16.04
C ASN A 758 5.98 -19.62 15.59
N TYR A 759 6.28 -19.42 14.29
CA TYR A 759 6.97 -18.20 13.82
C TYR A 759 6.24 -17.42 12.75
N ARG A 760 5.32 -18.01 11.99
CA ARG A 760 4.56 -17.29 10.96
C ARG A 760 3.17 -16.88 11.45
N ASN A 761 2.46 -17.78 12.12
CA ASN A 761 1.12 -17.49 12.63
C ASN A 761 1.11 -16.60 13.88
N ARG A 762 2.00 -16.84 14.85
CA ARG A 762 2.11 -15.99 16.06
C ARG A 762 2.46 -14.54 15.72
N VAL A 763 3.43 -14.35 14.82
CA VAL A 763 3.88 -13.03 14.35
C VAL A 763 2.80 -12.30 13.55
N ALA A 764 2.03 -13.00 12.70
CA ALA A 764 0.89 -12.44 11.98
C ALA A 764 -0.26 -11.98 12.90
N HIS A 765 -0.35 -12.51 14.12
CA HIS A 765 -1.33 -12.12 15.14
C HIS A 765 -0.85 -11.03 16.10
N LYS A 766 0.34 -10.45 15.86
CA LYS A 766 0.97 -9.37 16.67
C LYS A 766 1.35 -9.77 18.11
N ASP A 767 1.38 -11.07 18.39
CA ASP A 767 2.04 -11.56 19.60
C ASP A 767 3.54 -11.60 19.27
N GLY A 768 4.31 -10.63 19.77
CA GLY A 768 5.76 -10.70 19.73
C GLY A 768 6.24 -12.01 20.35
N ILE A 769 7.42 -12.51 19.97
CA ILE A 769 7.93 -13.75 20.57
C ILE A 769 8.32 -13.48 22.04
N GLU A 770 7.46 -13.85 23.01
CA GLU A 770 7.73 -13.63 24.43
C GLU A 770 8.80 -14.59 25.03
N LYS A 771 9.78 -13.95 25.69
CA LYS A 771 10.75 -14.30 26.77
C LYS A 771 11.48 -15.66 26.91
N ASP A 772 11.05 -16.79 26.35
CA ASP A 772 11.84 -18.04 26.47
C ASP A 772 12.93 -18.17 25.37
N ARG A 773 13.87 -17.23 25.50
CA ARG A 773 15.30 -17.12 25.13
C ARG A 773 15.75 -17.18 23.66
N MET A 774 16.70 -16.28 23.36
CA MET A 774 17.64 -16.24 22.23
C MET A 774 18.12 -17.62 21.73
N GLU A 775 18.38 -18.55 22.65
CA GLU A 775 18.86 -19.91 22.37
C GLU A 775 17.82 -20.74 21.62
N LYS A 776 16.55 -20.67 22.01
CA LYS A 776 15.46 -21.39 21.35
C LYS A 776 15.17 -20.84 19.95
N CYS A 777 15.25 -19.51 19.80
CA CYS A 777 15.18 -18.89 18.47
C CYS A 777 16.35 -19.34 17.58
N ARG A 778 17.57 -19.43 18.12
CA ARG A 778 18.72 -19.95 17.38
C ARG A 778 18.53 -21.40 16.95
N GLU A 779 18.09 -22.26 17.87
CA GLU A 779 17.79 -23.66 17.59
C GLU A 779 16.77 -23.78 16.46
N ASP A 780 15.68 -23.02 16.52
CA ASP A 780 14.63 -23.05 15.51
C ASP A 780 15.05 -22.42 14.17
N MET A 781 15.91 -21.41 14.17
CA MET A 781 16.58 -20.90 12.95
C MET A 781 17.43 -22.00 12.30
N LEU A 782 18.25 -22.70 13.07
CA LEU A 782 19.08 -23.80 12.58
C LEU A 782 18.22 -24.95 12.05
N ILE A 783 17.10 -25.24 12.70
CA ILE A 783 16.10 -26.21 12.21
C ILE A 783 15.51 -25.74 10.88
N ALA A 784 15.07 -24.48 10.77
CA ALA A 784 14.52 -23.93 9.54
C ALA A 784 15.54 -23.96 8.38
N GLN A 785 16.79 -23.56 8.65
CA GLN A 785 17.90 -23.66 7.69
C GLN A 785 18.13 -25.10 7.24
N LYS A 786 18.11 -26.06 8.17
CA LYS A 786 18.24 -27.48 7.87
C LYS A 786 17.07 -28.01 7.03
N LEU A 787 15.85 -27.56 7.29
CA LEU A 787 14.67 -27.90 6.49
C LEU A 787 14.77 -27.32 5.06
N ILE A 788 15.34 -26.12 4.90
CA ILE A 788 15.65 -25.54 3.59
C ILE A 788 16.65 -26.44 2.84
N TRP A 789 17.74 -26.86 3.50
CA TRP A 789 18.71 -27.78 2.91
C TRP A 789 18.11 -29.11 2.50
N MET A 790 17.28 -29.70 3.36
CA MET A 790 16.53 -30.91 3.04
C MET A 790 15.62 -30.70 1.83
N LEU A 791 14.87 -29.59 1.78
CA LEU A 791 13.94 -29.30 0.69
C LEU A 791 14.67 -29.17 -0.66
N ILE A 792 15.77 -28.43 -0.70
CA ILE A 792 16.58 -28.27 -1.92
C ILE A 792 17.17 -29.63 -2.33
N TYR A 793 17.69 -30.39 -1.36
CA TYR A 793 18.32 -31.67 -1.64
C TYR A 793 17.35 -32.67 -2.28
N ILE A 794 16.09 -32.69 -1.83
CA ILE A 794 15.07 -33.60 -2.37
C ILE A 794 14.42 -33.11 -3.67
N MET A 795 14.55 -31.83 -4.02
CA MET A 795 14.01 -31.28 -5.27
C MET A 795 14.85 -31.75 -6.48
N LYS A 796 14.19 -32.07 -7.59
CA LYS A 796 14.79 -32.54 -8.85
C LYS A 796 15.06 -31.41 -9.83
#